data_AF-A0A8T4B800-F1
#
_entry.id   AF-A0A8T4B800-F1
#
_cell.length_a   1.000
_cell.length_b   1.000
_cell.length_c   1.000
_cell.angle_alpha   90.00
_cell.angle_beta   90.00
_cell.angle_gamma   90.00
#
_symmetry.space_group_name_H-M   'P 1'
#
loop_
_entity.id
_entity.type
_entity.pdbx_description
1 polymer ?
#
loop_
_entity_poly.entity_id
_entity_poly.type
_entity_poly.pdbx_seq_one_letter_code
_entity_poly.pdbx_strand_id
1 'polypeptide(L)'
;MFKRSQEKLLRYLGRFPESLEEAWDVPRALSLPGLSEAMGVVRSGLNQPLGFLESKGFILVRVAHVIGGGTRRRQVYHITQQGRTWLAEHPAKEILPDQAVAPSIQIIGREDELTNLEHTLLEEHATVVGGLSGIGKTTLVRALMQRSPFASRPLHWADVNELSDVKSILAAWFPEDEVRLGDQEAQLERVNYGDACFVLDDVHTLSSRHSDDVLSLLSYLKEHERTVVLIGRYPLSLELDWKETRLTSLDPEEAMHMLGEHLADEQRLSISRALGGHPMALKLYREGDPLPEAGSDIQTFVQDTMLNPLDTDEISTLDHLILNPSPLPVNDLPRSAMIGALDDHALLRWTSQHEKVEVQHLVRNVRRAMLSDDQLQRLHEASVEHWNSYEDIPQYAVLSLYHQLALDHEHVVASMDDQFERLVPTQDGAMAVIFNRAIEQKPEDEKLHYWAGKIALHRNEKERVKSHAQAVKSAPLRHDLLYQLALLEGDETEAQRLLEVQLNEGSEIDSTRLLLSAAVQHLDDRVFDQPPSQRSNDIESLLTRINLPDDPRLRSPMTVSITMIQHGLALLAGNQQQANELVEVLESLSSVHDPLLLQLNFKSYLAFNPDASIEDLHERAQRAMEAQPSPFHRAIIGLAFSERLFPRDVDEARTRFDGLPHPDSLLVSGATAHRYAARWWYLRGLLYGEDARMAMRESAHRFRQAGCHKAARAVAQRLHRLL
;
A
#
# COMPACT_ATOMS: atom_id res chain seq x y z
N MET A 1 -1.00 -17.30 46.24
CA MET A 1 -1.28 -16.00 45.61
C MET A 1 -0.21 -15.78 44.55
N PHE A 2 -0.60 -15.50 43.31
CA PHE A 2 0.38 -15.22 42.26
C PHE A 2 1.04 -13.87 42.47
N LYS A 3 2.30 -13.75 42.05
CA LYS A 3 2.91 -12.44 41.84
C LYS A 3 2.22 -11.73 40.68
N ARG A 4 2.32 -10.40 40.64
CA ARG A 4 1.72 -9.58 39.57
C ARG A 4 2.19 -10.01 38.16
N SER A 5 3.46 -10.35 38.01
CA SER A 5 4.05 -10.85 36.74
C SER A 5 3.45 -12.18 36.28
N GLN A 6 3.24 -13.12 37.21
CA GLN A 6 2.64 -14.44 36.94
C GLN A 6 1.17 -14.34 36.56
N GLU A 7 0.39 -13.54 37.30
CA GLU A 7 -1.02 -13.31 37.01
C GLU A 7 -1.21 -12.67 35.62
N LYS A 8 -0.37 -11.68 35.28
CA LYS A 8 -0.42 -11.00 33.98
C LYS A 8 -0.16 -11.95 32.82
N LEU A 9 0.90 -12.77 32.92
CA LEU A 9 1.20 -13.79 31.90
C LEU A 9 0.02 -14.72 31.71
N LEU A 10 -0.58 -15.21 32.80
CA LEU A 10 -1.72 -16.11 32.74
C LEU A 10 -2.93 -15.44 32.07
N ARG A 11 -3.23 -14.18 32.41
CA ARG A 11 -4.30 -13.40 31.77
C ARG A 11 -4.06 -13.15 30.28
N TYR A 12 -2.81 -12.86 29.88
CA TYR A 12 -2.44 -12.68 28.48
C TYR A 12 -2.64 -13.98 27.70
N LEU A 13 -2.14 -15.11 28.22
CA LEU A 13 -2.29 -16.42 27.61
C LEU A 13 -3.77 -16.88 27.56
N GLY A 14 -4.57 -16.46 28.54
CA GLY A 14 -6.02 -16.74 28.60
C GLY A 14 -6.84 -16.18 27.43
N ARG A 15 -6.29 -15.23 26.66
CA ARG A 15 -6.95 -14.65 25.47
C ARG A 15 -6.92 -15.58 24.26
N PHE A 16 -6.04 -16.58 24.27
CA PHE A 16 -5.88 -17.49 23.14
C PHE A 16 -6.85 -18.69 23.24
N PRO A 17 -7.46 -19.10 22.12
CA PRO A 17 -8.39 -20.23 22.10
C PRO A 17 -7.65 -21.56 22.33
N GLU A 18 -8.37 -22.55 22.85
CA GLU A 18 -7.84 -23.91 23.10
C GLU A 18 -7.38 -24.60 21.81
N SER A 19 -7.97 -24.25 20.66
CA SER A 19 -7.59 -24.81 19.36
C SER A 19 -6.11 -24.61 19.00
N LEU A 20 -5.44 -23.59 19.56
CA LEU A 20 -4.01 -23.35 19.35
C LEU A 20 -3.10 -24.31 20.14
N GLU A 21 -3.62 -25.00 21.15
CA GLU A 21 -2.84 -25.90 22.02
C GLU A 21 -2.31 -27.12 21.23
N GLU A 22 -3.08 -27.61 20.27
CA GLU A 22 -2.73 -28.74 19.39
C GLU A 22 -2.30 -28.31 17.98
N ALA A 23 -2.42 -27.03 17.64
CA ALA A 23 -2.12 -26.52 16.30
C ALA A 23 -0.65 -26.76 15.91
N TRP A 24 -0.42 -27.07 14.63
CA TRP A 24 0.92 -27.22 14.07
C TRP A 24 1.68 -25.88 14.09
N ASP A 25 1.02 -24.85 13.58
CA ASP A 25 1.49 -23.48 13.52
C ASP A 25 0.80 -22.63 14.58
N VAL A 26 1.58 -21.80 15.28
CA VAL A 26 1.06 -20.90 16.32
C VAL A 26 1.58 -19.48 16.14
N PRO A 27 0.82 -18.46 16.57
CA PRO A 27 1.27 -17.08 16.47
C PRO A 27 2.51 -16.82 17.31
N ARG A 28 3.38 -15.91 16.84
CA ARG A 28 4.57 -15.44 17.57
C ARG A 28 4.25 -14.91 18.96
N ALA A 29 3.04 -14.39 19.17
CA ALA A 29 2.54 -13.94 20.46
C ALA A 29 2.63 -14.99 21.59
N LEU A 30 2.66 -16.29 21.25
CA LEU A 30 2.80 -17.40 22.22
C LEU A 30 4.26 -17.82 22.47
N SER A 31 5.22 -17.22 21.77
CA SER A 31 6.66 -17.47 21.93
C SER A 31 7.29 -16.54 22.98
N LEU A 32 8.49 -16.89 23.47
CA LEU A 32 9.21 -16.05 24.44
C LEU A 32 9.42 -14.59 23.95
N PRO A 33 9.84 -14.33 22.69
CA PRO A 33 9.88 -12.97 22.15
C PRO A 33 8.53 -12.24 22.19
N GLY A 34 7.44 -12.91 21.78
CA GLY A 34 6.09 -12.32 21.80
C GLY A 34 5.59 -11.99 23.20
N LEU A 35 5.83 -12.89 24.17
CA LEU A 35 5.49 -12.65 25.58
C LEU A 35 6.30 -11.50 26.18
N SER A 36 7.59 -11.42 25.85
CA SER A 36 8.49 -10.33 26.31
C SER A 36 7.99 -8.97 25.81
N GLU A 37 7.59 -8.88 24.54
CA GLU A 37 6.99 -7.67 23.98
C GLU A 37 5.68 -7.29 24.67
N ALA A 38 4.78 -8.26 24.86
CA ALA A 38 3.48 -8.00 25.48
C ALA A 38 3.60 -7.57 26.96
N MET A 39 4.56 -8.14 27.69
CA MET A 39 4.78 -7.82 29.11
C MET A 39 5.63 -6.57 29.32
N GLY A 40 6.28 -6.04 28.27
CA GLY A 40 7.14 -4.86 28.38
C GLY A 40 8.47 -5.09 29.10
N VAL A 41 8.87 -6.35 29.30
CA VAL A 41 10.08 -6.75 30.03
C VAL A 41 11.06 -7.49 29.14
N VAL A 42 12.31 -7.63 29.57
CA VAL A 42 13.34 -8.40 28.88
C VAL A 42 13.01 -9.91 28.87
N ARG A 43 13.44 -10.64 27.83
CA ARG A 43 13.16 -12.08 27.68
C ARG A 43 13.62 -12.90 28.89
N SER A 44 14.82 -12.64 29.40
CA SER A 44 15.37 -13.33 30.57
C SER A 44 14.51 -13.15 31.83
N GLY A 45 13.78 -12.03 31.93
CA GLY A 45 12.89 -11.74 33.04
C GLY A 45 11.61 -12.59 33.06
N LEU A 46 11.31 -13.30 31.98
CA LEU A 46 10.15 -14.20 31.90
C LEU A 46 10.47 -15.65 32.29
N ASN A 47 11.75 -16.04 32.33
CA ASN A 47 12.14 -17.43 32.61
C ASN A 47 11.61 -17.93 33.97
N GLN A 48 11.80 -17.16 35.04
CA GLN A 48 11.33 -17.52 36.38
C GLN A 48 9.79 -17.56 36.50
N PRO A 49 9.03 -16.53 36.08
CA PRO A 49 7.57 -16.60 36.21
C PRO A 49 6.93 -17.67 35.32
N LEU A 50 7.46 -17.91 34.11
CA LEU A 50 7.00 -19.01 33.25
C LEU A 50 7.29 -20.37 33.88
N GLY A 51 8.52 -20.61 34.35
CA GLY A 51 8.88 -21.85 35.02
C GLY A 51 8.06 -22.11 36.29
N PHE A 52 7.69 -21.07 37.05
CA PHE A 52 6.78 -21.22 38.18
C PHE A 52 5.38 -21.66 37.74
N LEU A 53 4.78 -20.97 36.75
CA LEU A 53 3.44 -21.30 36.26
C LEU A 53 3.39 -22.72 35.68
N GLU A 54 4.44 -23.13 34.96
CA GLU A 54 4.58 -24.48 34.41
C GLU A 54 4.69 -25.52 35.53
N SER A 55 5.56 -25.30 36.52
CA SER A 55 5.72 -26.22 37.67
C SER A 55 4.44 -26.42 38.49
N LYS A 56 3.51 -25.46 38.40
CA LYS A 56 2.22 -25.47 39.09
C LYS A 56 1.06 -25.94 38.21
N GLY A 57 1.32 -26.29 36.95
CA GLY A 57 0.33 -26.82 36.02
C GLY A 57 -0.62 -25.78 35.40
N PHE A 58 -0.38 -24.49 35.58
CA PHE A 58 -1.24 -23.42 35.03
C PHE A 58 -0.96 -23.11 33.55
N ILE A 59 0.25 -23.45 33.08
CA ILE A 59 0.64 -23.36 31.68
C ILE A 59 1.32 -24.66 31.24
N LEU A 60 1.29 -24.92 29.93
CA LEU A 60 1.99 -26.00 29.26
C LEU A 60 3.02 -25.40 28.29
N VAL A 61 4.23 -25.96 28.29
CA VAL A 61 5.26 -25.61 27.30
C VAL A 61 5.38 -26.73 26.29
N ARG A 62 5.38 -26.38 25.01
CA ARG A 62 5.69 -27.31 23.92
C ARG A 62 6.56 -26.64 22.88
N VAL A 63 7.11 -27.44 21.97
CA VAL A 63 7.82 -26.95 20.80
C VAL A 63 6.85 -26.93 19.62
N ALA A 64 6.72 -25.80 18.92
CA ALA A 64 5.80 -25.64 17.79
C ALA A 64 6.45 -24.80 16.67
N HIS A 65 5.88 -24.86 15.47
CA HIS A 65 6.28 -23.91 14.42
C HIS A 65 5.59 -22.57 14.71
N VAL A 66 6.35 -21.49 14.66
CA VAL A 66 5.84 -20.14 14.91
C VAL A 66 5.60 -19.50 13.56
N ILE A 67 4.38 -18.99 13.32
CA ILE A 67 4.04 -18.28 12.08
C ILE A 67 5.01 -17.11 11.90
N GLY A 68 5.63 -17.04 10.72
CA GLY A 68 6.67 -16.07 10.40
C GLY A 68 8.01 -16.32 11.10
N GLY A 69 8.13 -17.24 12.06
CA GLY A 69 9.32 -17.43 12.90
C GLY A 69 10.55 -18.06 12.23
N GLY A 70 10.55 -18.23 10.91
CA GLY A 70 11.53 -18.99 10.14
C GLY A 70 11.32 -20.50 10.23
N THR A 71 12.25 -21.30 9.71
CA THR A 71 12.11 -22.76 9.63
C THR A 71 12.29 -23.50 10.96
N ARG A 72 12.76 -22.82 12.00
CA ARG A 72 13.08 -23.40 13.31
C ARG A 72 11.85 -23.40 14.23
N ARG A 73 11.52 -24.58 14.79
CA ARG A 73 10.50 -24.69 15.84
C ARG A 73 11.00 -24.08 17.16
N ARG A 74 10.11 -23.44 17.90
CA ARG A 74 10.42 -22.73 19.15
C ARG A 74 9.54 -23.19 20.30
N GLN A 75 9.98 -22.90 21.53
CA GLN A 75 9.14 -23.08 22.71
C GLN A 75 7.99 -22.07 22.68
N VAL A 76 6.79 -22.58 22.92
CA VAL A 76 5.55 -21.82 22.99
C VAL A 76 4.79 -22.19 24.26
N TYR A 77 4.08 -21.21 24.81
CA TYR A 77 3.46 -21.30 26.13
C TYR A 77 1.96 -21.22 25.96
N HIS A 78 1.25 -22.23 26.47
CA HIS A 78 -0.21 -22.28 26.42
C HIS A 78 -0.78 -22.27 27.83
N ILE A 79 -1.93 -21.63 28.02
CA ILE A 79 -2.68 -21.75 29.27
C ILE A 79 -3.32 -23.14 29.34
N THR A 80 -3.33 -23.78 30.52
CA THR A 80 -4.03 -25.05 30.72
C THR A 80 -5.48 -24.83 31.17
N GLN A 81 -6.28 -25.89 31.19
CA GLN A 81 -7.62 -25.85 31.80
C GLN A 81 -7.59 -25.38 33.27
N GLN A 82 -6.54 -25.74 34.01
CA GLN A 82 -6.35 -25.26 35.38
C GLN A 82 -6.10 -23.74 35.41
N GLY A 83 -5.30 -23.23 34.47
CA GLY A 83 -5.12 -21.79 34.22
C GLY A 83 -6.42 -21.06 33.92
N ARG A 84 -7.23 -21.59 32.99
CA ARG A 84 -8.54 -21.02 32.63
C ARG A 84 -9.51 -21.00 33.79
N THR A 85 -9.56 -22.09 34.57
CA THR A 85 -10.38 -22.20 35.78
C THR A 85 -9.97 -21.13 36.80
N TRP A 86 -8.67 -20.95 37.03
CA TRP A 86 -8.17 -19.91 37.92
C TRP A 86 -8.58 -18.50 37.46
N LEU A 87 -8.52 -18.21 36.16
CA LEU A 87 -8.96 -16.93 35.60
C LEU A 87 -10.46 -16.69 35.80
N ALA A 88 -11.29 -17.73 35.68
CA ALA A 88 -12.73 -17.65 35.92
C ALA A 88 -13.06 -17.38 37.40
N GLU A 89 -12.30 -17.97 38.32
CA GLU A 89 -12.42 -17.74 39.76
C GLU A 89 -11.87 -16.37 40.20
N HIS A 90 -10.99 -15.77 39.40
CA HIS A 90 -10.34 -14.48 39.66
C HIS A 90 -10.61 -13.49 38.51
N PRO A 91 -11.87 -13.08 38.30
CA PRO A 91 -12.21 -12.14 37.23
C PRO A 91 -11.48 -10.80 37.42
N ALA A 92 -11.10 -10.17 36.32
CA ALA A 92 -10.53 -8.82 36.35
C ALA A 92 -11.58 -7.81 36.85
N LYS A 93 -11.18 -6.80 37.63
CA LYS A 93 -12.06 -5.68 37.96
C LYS A 93 -12.27 -4.85 36.69
N GLU A 94 -13.51 -4.89 36.18
CA GLU A 94 -14.08 -4.16 35.04
C GLU A 94 -13.24 -4.10 33.74
N ILE A 95 -13.70 -4.86 32.73
CA ILE A 95 -13.58 -4.47 31.32
C ILE A 95 -14.97 -4.67 30.73
N LEU A 96 -15.53 -3.60 30.14
CA LEU A 96 -16.82 -3.63 29.46
C LEU A 96 -16.82 -4.72 28.36
N PRO A 97 -17.88 -5.55 28.29
CA PRO A 97 -17.95 -6.64 27.32
C PRO A 97 -18.45 -6.10 25.98
N ASP A 98 -17.54 -5.70 25.08
CA ASP A 98 -17.75 -5.83 23.61
C ASP A 98 -16.58 -5.37 22.71
N GLN A 99 -15.38 -5.09 23.25
CA GLN A 99 -14.27 -4.62 22.42
C GLN A 99 -13.34 -5.77 22.05
N ALA A 100 -13.03 -5.92 20.76
CA ALA A 100 -11.93 -6.76 20.29
C ALA A 100 -10.65 -6.34 21.03
N VAL A 101 -10.26 -7.11 22.06
CA VAL A 101 -9.25 -6.70 23.03
C VAL A 101 -7.88 -6.72 22.37
N ALA A 102 -7.44 -5.57 21.85
CA ALA A 102 -6.02 -5.33 21.61
C ALA A 102 -5.28 -5.58 22.94
N PRO A 103 -4.14 -6.29 22.94
CA PRO A 103 -3.49 -6.66 24.18
C PRO A 103 -3.05 -5.42 24.95
N SER A 104 -3.48 -5.30 26.21
CA SER A 104 -3.04 -4.25 27.14
C SER A 104 -1.50 -4.19 27.18
N ILE A 105 -0.91 -3.14 26.61
CA ILE A 105 0.55 -2.99 26.58
C ILE A 105 0.97 -2.37 27.91
N GLN A 106 1.82 -3.08 28.65
CA GLN A 106 2.35 -2.52 29.88
C GLN A 106 3.44 -1.48 29.56
N ILE A 107 3.24 -0.29 30.11
CA ILE A 107 4.25 0.75 30.18
C ILE A 107 4.93 0.71 31.54
N ILE A 108 6.25 0.95 31.55
CA ILE A 108 7.09 1.06 32.74
C ILE A 108 7.71 2.45 32.68
N GLY A 109 7.58 3.23 33.76
CA GLY A 109 8.20 4.55 33.92
C GLY A 109 7.79 5.65 32.96
N ARG A 110 6.58 5.59 32.38
CA ARG A 110 6.07 6.65 31.49
C ARG A 110 4.67 7.16 31.84
N GLU A 111 4.22 7.03 33.08
CA GLU A 111 2.85 7.43 33.43
C GLU A 111 2.66 8.94 33.29
N ASP A 112 3.69 9.73 33.62
CA ASP A 112 3.68 11.18 33.47
C ASP A 112 3.64 11.58 31.99
N GLU A 113 4.53 11.01 31.15
CA GLU A 113 4.51 11.27 29.71
C GLU A 113 3.20 10.82 29.06
N LEU A 114 2.63 9.69 29.49
CA LEU A 114 1.35 9.19 29.00
C LEU A 114 0.20 10.14 29.33
N THR A 115 0.15 10.63 30.58
CA THR A 115 -0.88 11.58 31.03
C THR A 115 -0.74 12.94 30.33
N ASN A 116 0.49 13.43 30.15
CA ASN A 116 0.75 14.68 29.43
C ASN A 116 0.39 14.58 27.94
N LEU A 117 0.68 13.44 27.32
CA LEU A 117 0.33 13.18 25.93
C LEU A 117 -1.18 13.05 25.75
N GLU A 118 -1.87 12.39 26.69
CA GLU A 118 -3.34 12.32 26.72
C GLU A 118 -3.97 13.70 26.77
N HIS A 119 -3.53 14.57 27.70
CA HIS A 119 -4.02 15.94 27.79
C HIS A 119 -3.76 16.72 26.51
N THR A 120 -2.54 16.63 25.97
CA THR A 120 -2.16 17.31 24.73
C THR A 120 -3.02 16.86 23.55
N LEU A 121 -3.28 15.56 23.41
CA LEU A 121 -4.07 15.03 22.31
C LEU A 121 -5.56 15.40 22.42
N LEU A 122 -6.09 15.48 23.64
CA LEU A 122 -7.46 15.94 23.88
C LEU A 122 -7.66 17.44 23.58
N GLU A 123 -6.62 18.26 23.78
CA GLU A 123 -6.66 19.70 23.51
C GLU A 123 -6.39 20.04 22.04
N GLU A 124 -5.35 19.45 21.46
CA GLU A 124 -4.82 19.85 20.16
C GLU A 124 -5.37 19.00 19.00
N HIS A 125 -6.00 17.86 19.30
CA HIS A 125 -6.41 16.79 18.36
C HIS A 125 -5.26 16.13 17.59
N ALA A 126 -4.14 16.82 17.39
CA ALA A 126 -2.99 16.40 16.61
C ALA A 126 -1.68 16.64 17.38
N THR A 127 -0.81 15.63 17.47
CA THR A 127 0.47 15.77 18.19
C THR A 127 1.58 14.92 17.56
N VAL A 128 2.83 15.29 17.85
CA VAL A 128 4.02 14.55 17.43
C VAL A 128 4.73 13.98 18.65
N VAL A 129 5.07 12.69 18.61
CA VAL A 129 5.91 12.01 19.58
C VAL A 129 7.28 11.76 18.97
N GLY A 130 8.26 12.54 19.41
CA GLY A 130 9.63 12.53 18.89
C GLY A 130 10.63 11.94 19.89
N GLY A 131 11.73 11.35 19.41
CA GLY A 131 12.79 10.82 20.28
C GLY A 131 13.71 9.82 19.58
N LEU A 132 14.73 9.35 20.29
CA LEU A 132 15.75 8.43 19.76
C LEU A 132 15.17 7.06 19.32
N SER A 133 15.94 6.33 18.51
CA SER A 133 15.58 4.97 18.06
C SER A 133 15.44 4.03 19.26
N GLY A 134 14.35 3.25 19.33
CA GLY A 134 14.17 2.28 20.41
C GLY A 134 13.87 2.85 21.80
N ILE A 135 13.53 4.14 21.91
CA ILE A 135 13.25 4.83 23.19
C ILE A 135 11.84 4.56 23.76
N GLY A 136 10.98 3.86 23.00
CA GLY A 136 9.64 3.44 23.45
C GLY A 136 8.47 4.29 22.93
N LYS A 137 8.65 5.10 21.88
CA LYS A 137 7.59 5.99 21.34
C LYS A 137 6.34 5.23 20.88
N THR A 138 6.52 4.22 20.02
CA THR A 138 5.46 3.32 19.55
C THR A 138 4.71 2.68 20.71
N THR A 139 5.45 2.24 21.74
CA THR A 139 4.87 1.64 22.94
C THR A 139 4.02 2.64 23.73
N LEU A 140 4.51 3.89 23.87
CA LEU A 140 3.77 4.97 24.54
C LEU A 140 2.44 5.26 23.85
N VAL A 141 2.46 5.48 22.53
CA VAL A 141 1.25 5.81 21.75
C VAL A 141 0.26 4.65 21.73
N ARG A 142 0.72 3.39 21.62
CA ARG A 142 -0.21 2.26 21.68
C ARG A 142 -0.93 2.14 23.03
N ALA A 143 -0.27 2.46 24.15
CA ALA A 143 -0.96 2.47 25.44
C ALA A 143 -1.93 3.65 25.57
N LEU A 144 -1.60 4.80 24.98
CA LEU A 144 -2.52 5.94 24.92
C LEU A 144 -3.82 5.59 24.21
N MET A 145 -3.72 4.91 23.06
CA MET A 145 -4.89 4.47 22.29
C MET A 145 -5.76 3.45 23.02
N GLN A 146 -5.28 2.89 24.14
CA GLN A 146 -6.05 2.00 25.02
C GLN A 146 -6.74 2.73 26.18
N ARG A 147 -6.54 4.05 26.34
CA ARG A 147 -7.23 4.88 27.35
C ARG A 147 -8.52 5.48 26.79
N SER A 148 -9.48 5.74 27.67
CA SER A 148 -10.69 6.49 27.32
C SER A 148 -10.34 7.97 27.09
N PRO A 149 -10.88 8.65 26.06
CA PRO A 149 -11.94 8.18 25.15
C PRO A 149 -11.43 7.41 23.92
N PHE A 150 -10.12 7.40 23.64
CA PHE A 150 -9.55 6.84 22.40
C PHE A 150 -9.88 5.37 22.18
N ALA A 151 -9.90 4.56 23.24
CA ALA A 151 -10.22 3.14 23.18
C ALA A 151 -11.64 2.82 22.64
N SER A 152 -12.54 3.80 22.63
CA SER A 152 -13.90 3.65 22.08
C SER A 152 -14.00 3.94 20.58
N ARG A 153 -12.92 4.43 19.96
CA ARG A 153 -12.87 4.83 18.56
C ARG A 153 -12.11 3.80 17.73
N PRO A 154 -12.45 3.62 16.43
CA PRO A 154 -11.60 2.90 15.51
C PRO A 154 -10.17 3.46 15.49
N LEU A 155 -9.18 2.57 15.49
CA LEU A 155 -7.76 2.91 15.42
C LEU A 155 -7.22 2.53 14.04
N HIS A 156 -6.78 3.53 13.29
CA HIS A 156 -6.12 3.39 12.01
C HIS A 156 -4.61 3.63 12.18
N TRP A 157 -3.81 2.57 12.02
CA TRP A 157 -2.37 2.61 12.27
C TRP A 157 -1.59 2.29 10.99
N ALA A 158 -0.64 3.15 10.62
CA ALA A 158 0.26 2.93 9.50
C ALA A 158 1.73 2.99 9.95
N ASP A 159 2.51 1.96 9.61
CA ASP A 159 3.95 1.96 9.77
C ASP A 159 4.58 2.53 8.47
N VAL A 160 5.14 3.74 8.54
CA VAL A 160 5.75 4.42 7.38
C VAL A 160 7.14 3.87 7.10
N ASN A 161 7.47 3.77 5.81
CA ASN A 161 8.79 3.39 5.31
C ASN A 161 9.21 4.25 4.09
N GLU A 162 10.41 4.01 3.56
CA GLU A 162 11.01 4.81 2.45
C GLU A 162 10.12 4.86 1.21
N LEU A 163 9.35 3.79 0.93
CA LEU A 163 8.51 3.66 -0.26
C LEU A 163 7.05 4.06 -0.01
N SER A 164 6.72 4.54 1.20
CA SER A 164 5.34 4.88 1.55
C SER A 164 4.90 6.18 0.88
N ASP A 165 3.68 6.18 0.35
CA ASP A 165 2.93 7.34 -0.11
C ASP A 165 1.53 7.38 0.52
N VAL A 166 0.73 8.40 0.20
CA VAL A 166 -0.64 8.55 0.72
C VAL A 166 -1.49 7.30 0.44
N LYS A 167 -1.38 6.68 -0.74
CA LYS A 167 -2.17 5.48 -1.08
C LYS A 167 -1.81 4.31 -0.17
N SER A 168 -0.52 4.08 0.07
CA SER A 168 -0.06 3.02 0.98
C SER A 168 -0.45 3.28 2.45
N ILE A 169 -0.47 4.54 2.88
CA ILE A 169 -0.93 4.95 4.21
C ILE A 169 -2.42 4.66 4.37
N LEU A 170 -3.24 5.03 3.38
CA LEU A 170 -4.67 4.75 3.39
C LEU A 170 -4.95 3.25 3.39
N ALA A 171 -4.22 2.47 2.60
CA ALA A 171 -4.36 1.01 2.60
C ALA A 171 -3.98 0.38 3.96
N ALA A 172 -3.03 0.95 4.69
CA ALA A 172 -2.69 0.52 6.04
C ALA A 172 -3.74 0.93 7.07
N TRP A 173 -4.33 2.12 6.91
CA TRP A 173 -5.41 2.61 7.76
C TRP A 173 -6.72 1.87 7.56
N PHE A 174 -7.08 1.56 6.31
CA PHE A 174 -8.31 0.89 5.92
C PHE A 174 -8.01 -0.39 5.14
N PRO A 175 -7.48 -1.43 5.79
CA PRO A 175 -7.16 -2.70 5.11
C PRO A 175 -8.40 -3.39 4.53
N GLU A 176 -9.59 -3.07 5.03
CA GLU A 176 -10.88 -3.51 4.51
C GLU A 176 -11.28 -2.81 3.21
N ASP A 177 -10.72 -1.63 2.92
CA ASP A 177 -10.92 -0.97 1.65
C ASP A 177 -10.10 -1.73 0.60
N GLU A 178 -10.76 -2.59 -0.18
CA GLU A 178 -10.16 -3.24 -1.35
C GLU A 178 -9.82 -2.24 -2.48
N VAL A 179 -9.91 -0.93 -2.22
CA VAL A 179 -10.08 0.13 -3.19
C VAL A 179 -8.96 1.17 -3.09
N ARG A 180 -8.27 1.44 -4.21
CA ARG A 180 -7.20 2.45 -4.27
C ARG A 180 -7.72 3.73 -4.91
N LEU A 181 -7.91 4.74 -4.07
CA LEU A 181 -8.26 6.09 -4.51
C LEU A 181 -7.04 6.78 -5.13
N GLY A 182 -7.19 7.29 -6.36
CA GLY A 182 -6.19 8.07 -7.08
C GLY A 182 -6.37 9.58 -6.91
N ASP A 183 -7.60 10.05 -6.69
CA ASP A 183 -7.90 11.47 -6.49
C ASP A 183 -7.63 11.92 -5.06
N GLN A 184 -6.88 13.01 -4.91
CA GLN A 184 -6.51 13.56 -3.60
C GLN A 184 -7.74 13.97 -2.78
N GLU A 185 -8.73 14.65 -3.36
CA GLU A 185 -9.91 15.07 -2.61
C GLU A 185 -10.80 13.87 -2.22
N ALA A 186 -10.86 12.82 -3.06
CA ALA A 186 -11.52 11.56 -2.69
C ALA A 186 -10.83 10.87 -1.50
N GLN A 187 -9.50 10.86 -1.48
CA GLN A 187 -8.70 10.35 -0.35
C GLN A 187 -8.99 11.13 0.94
N LEU A 188 -9.08 12.46 0.87
CA LEU A 188 -9.43 13.31 2.01
C LEU A 188 -10.85 13.04 2.52
N GLU A 189 -11.83 12.86 1.62
CA GLU A 189 -13.20 12.50 2.01
C GLU A 189 -13.26 11.15 2.75
N ARG A 190 -12.45 10.16 2.32
CA ARG A 190 -12.42 8.84 2.95
C ARG A 190 -11.91 8.87 4.39
N VAL A 191 -10.85 9.65 4.65
CA VAL A 191 -10.30 9.78 6.02
C VAL A 191 -11.16 10.64 6.93
N ASN A 192 -12.04 11.46 6.35
CA ASN A 192 -12.99 12.28 7.09
C ASN A 192 -14.29 11.53 7.45
N TYR A 193 -14.39 10.25 7.18
CA TYR A 193 -15.58 9.46 7.49
C TYR A 193 -15.48 8.86 8.90
N GLY A 194 -16.51 9.07 9.74
CA GLY A 194 -16.56 8.56 11.11
C GLY A 194 -15.70 9.35 12.12
N ASP A 195 -15.73 8.96 13.39
CA ASP A 195 -14.84 9.49 14.45
C ASP A 195 -13.78 8.43 14.79
N ALA A 196 -12.53 8.65 14.38
CA ALA A 196 -11.46 7.66 14.46
C ALA A 196 -10.12 8.29 14.87
N CYS A 197 -9.21 7.45 15.35
CA CYS A 197 -7.84 7.81 15.71
C CYS A 197 -6.86 7.35 14.63
N PHE A 198 -6.04 8.26 14.14
CA PHE A 198 -5.04 8.01 13.11
C PHE A 198 -3.62 8.06 13.70
N VAL A 199 -2.82 7.04 13.41
CA VAL A 199 -1.41 6.98 13.81
C VAL A 199 -0.53 6.71 12.60
N LEU A 200 0.55 7.50 12.50
CA LEU A 200 1.65 7.27 11.57
C LEU A 200 2.93 7.04 12.36
N ASP A 201 3.46 5.82 12.29
CA ASP A 201 4.72 5.45 12.92
C ASP A 201 5.91 5.59 11.97
N ASP A 202 7.07 5.89 12.51
CA ASP A 202 8.33 6.11 11.79
C ASP A 202 8.29 7.14 10.66
N VAL A 203 7.58 8.26 10.83
CA VAL A 203 7.43 9.31 9.79
C VAL A 203 8.76 9.84 9.24
N HIS A 204 9.84 9.82 10.03
CA HIS A 204 11.20 10.16 9.62
C HIS A 204 11.78 9.32 8.47
N THR A 205 11.17 8.17 8.16
CA THR A 205 11.56 7.31 7.02
C THR A 205 10.91 7.74 5.71
N LEU A 206 9.87 8.58 5.76
CA LEU A 206 9.16 9.07 4.59
C LEU A 206 10.12 9.78 3.64
N SER A 207 10.08 9.40 2.36
CA SER A 207 10.83 10.09 1.32
C SER A 207 10.32 11.52 1.12
N SER A 208 11.24 12.47 0.93
CA SER A 208 10.93 13.84 0.52
C SER A 208 10.06 13.91 -0.75
N ARG A 209 10.12 12.86 -1.58
CA ARG A 209 9.31 12.72 -2.79
C ARG A 209 7.79 12.78 -2.53
N HIS A 210 7.35 12.36 -1.34
CA HIS A 210 5.93 12.27 -0.97
C HIS A 210 5.57 13.14 0.24
N SER A 211 6.51 13.92 0.78
CA SER A 211 6.30 14.74 1.98
C SER A 211 5.15 15.73 1.81
N ASP A 212 5.06 16.45 0.68
CA ASP A 212 4.03 17.47 0.47
C ASP A 212 2.62 16.87 0.45
N ASP A 213 2.44 15.73 -0.20
CA ASP A 213 1.14 15.04 -0.28
C ASP A 213 0.70 14.52 1.10
N VAL A 214 1.64 13.96 1.87
CA VAL A 214 1.38 13.51 3.25
C VAL A 214 1.11 14.70 4.17
N LEU A 215 1.84 15.81 4.05
CA LEU A 215 1.58 17.03 4.79
C LEU A 215 0.19 17.60 4.50
N SER A 216 -0.26 17.55 3.25
CA SER A 216 -1.60 17.97 2.85
C SER A 216 -2.67 17.11 3.54
N LEU A 217 -2.50 15.79 3.53
CA LEU A 217 -3.39 14.86 4.24
C LEU A 217 -3.45 15.15 5.75
N LEU A 218 -2.29 15.33 6.38
CA LEU A 218 -2.18 15.60 7.82
C LEU A 218 -2.79 16.94 8.21
N SER A 219 -2.56 17.98 7.39
CA SER A 219 -3.13 19.30 7.62
C SER A 219 -4.65 19.25 7.52
N TYR A 220 -5.19 18.57 6.52
CA TYR A 220 -6.63 18.36 6.36
C TYR A 220 -7.25 17.65 7.58
N LEU A 221 -6.61 16.59 8.07
CA LEU A 221 -7.08 15.88 9.27
C LEU A 221 -7.10 16.79 10.51
N LYS A 222 -6.04 17.60 10.70
CA LYS A 222 -5.97 18.56 11.81
C LYS A 222 -7.04 19.63 11.70
N GLU A 223 -7.27 20.18 10.50
CA GLU A 223 -8.32 21.19 10.25
C GLU A 223 -9.74 20.67 10.53
N HIS A 224 -9.96 19.36 10.42
CA HIS A 224 -11.22 18.69 10.73
C HIS A 224 -11.25 18.08 12.14
N GLU A 225 -10.35 18.52 13.04
CA GLU A 225 -10.28 18.11 14.45
C GLU A 225 -10.18 16.58 14.64
N ARG A 226 -9.60 15.88 13.65
CA ARG A 226 -9.36 14.43 13.72
C ARG A 226 -8.25 14.14 14.71
N THR A 227 -8.39 13.03 15.44
CA THR A 227 -7.33 12.58 16.37
C THR A 227 -6.16 12.01 15.57
N VAL A 228 -5.02 12.70 15.54
CA VAL A 228 -3.83 12.28 14.80
C VAL A 228 -2.58 12.25 15.68
N VAL A 229 -1.83 11.16 15.65
CA VAL A 229 -0.53 11.05 16.32
C VAL A 229 0.55 10.66 15.33
N LEU A 230 1.61 11.45 15.25
CA LEU A 230 2.80 11.13 14.47
C LEU A 230 3.92 10.66 15.38
N ILE A 231 4.63 9.62 14.96
CA ILE A 231 5.76 9.09 15.70
C ILE A 231 7.01 9.18 14.83
N GLY A 232 8.05 9.83 15.32
CA GLY A 232 9.24 10.12 14.52
C GLY A 232 10.53 10.21 15.31
N ARG A 233 11.63 10.41 14.58
CA ARG A 233 12.94 10.76 15.11
C ARG A 233 13.30 12.17 14.70
N TYR A 234 14.19 12.79 15.46
CA TYR A 234 14.72 14.10 15.10
C TYR A 234 15.98 13.97 14.22
N PRO A 235 16.18 14.88 13.25
CA PRO A 235 15.19 15.85 12.78
C PRO A 235 13.99 15.15 12.12
N LEU A 236 12.79 15.69 12.30
CA LEU A 236 11.60 15.18 11.63
C LEU A 236 11.73 15.44 10.13
N SER A 237 11.24 14.51 9.31
CA SER A 237 11.18 14.65 7.84
C SER A 237 10.09 15.62 7.37
N LEU A 238 9.14 15.93 8.25
CA LEU A 238 7.98 16.77 8.00
C LEU A 238 8.06 18.02 8.89
N GLU A 239 7.87 19.19 8.28
CA GLU A 239 7.78 20.47 9.00
C GLU A 239 6.32 20.70 9.42
N LEU A 240 6.05 20.57 10.72
CA LEU A 240 4.70 20.68 11.28
C LEU A 240 4.70 21.63 12.47
N ASP A 241 3.74 22.56 12.50
CA ASP A 241 3.48 23.42 13.65
C ASP A 241 2.53 22.73 14.64
N TRP A 242 2.96 21.56 15.13
CA TRP A 242 2.19 20.69 16.02
C TRP A 242 2.90 20.59 17.36
N LYS A 243 2.13 20.44 18.44
CA LYS A 243 2.71 20.26 19.77
C LYS A 243 3.51 18.96 19.82
N GLU A 244 4.77 19.07 20.20
CA GLU A 244 5.72 17.95 20.26
C GLU A 244 5.87 17.42 21.69
N THR A 245 5.78 16.10 21.85
CA THR A 245 6.18 15.39 23.05
C THR A 245 7.52 14.70 22.79
N ARG A 246 8.57 15.14 23.48
CA ARG A 246 9.92 14.59 23.36
C ARG A 246 10.16 13.49 24.38
N LEU A 247 10.39 12.27 23.89
CA LEU A 247 10.68 11.11 24.73
C LEU A 247 12.20 10.91 24.87
N THR A 248 12.67 10.91 26.11
CA THR A 248 14.07 10.67 26.51
C THR A 248 14.24 9.27 27.09
N SER A 249 15.43 8.87 27.54
CA SER A 249 15.60 7.59 28.28
C SER A 249 14.73 7.51 29.53
N LEU A 250 14.44 6.30 29.98
CA LEU A 250 13.79 6.09 31.28
C LEU A 250 14.75 6.49 32.40
N ASP A 251 14.19 6.94 33.53
CA ASP A 251 14.97 7.04 34.76
C ASP A 251 15.51 5.64 35.13
N PRO A 252 16.79 5.50 35.52
CA PRO A 252 17.35 4.19 35.83
C PRO A 252 16.59 3.40 36.90
N GLU A 253 15.96 4.06 37.87
CA GLU A 253 15.14 3.43 38.91
C GLU A 253 13.82 2.88 38.36
N GLU A 254 13.25 3.53 37.35
CA GLU A 254 12.09 3.02 36.62
C GLU A 254 12.51 1.91 35.64
N ALA A 255 13.59 2.12 34.87
CA ALA A 255 14.04 1.20 33.83
C ALA A 255 14.51 -0.14 34.40
N MET A 256 14.98 -0.20 35.65
CA MET A 256 15.34 -1.47 36.29
C MET A 256 14.16 -2.43 36.44
N HIS A 257 12.91 -1.93 36.40
CA HIS A 257 11.71 -2.76 36.42
C HIS A 257 11.42 -3.46 35.08
N MET A 258 12.13 -3.12 34.00
CA MET A 258 12.12 -3.90 32.76
C MET A 258 12.90 -5.21 32.89
N LEU A 259 13.79 -5.32 33.87
CA LEU A 259 14.62 -6.49 34.13
C LEU A 259 13.88 -7.51 35.01
N GLY A 260 14.34 -8.77 34.97
CA GLY A 260 13.68 -9.89 35.64
C GLY A 260 13.68 -9.80 37.16
N GLU A 261 12.53 -10.13 37.77
CA GLU A 261 12.31 -10.15 39.23
C GLU A 261 13.27 -11.10 40.00
N HIS A 262 14.02 -11.94 39.30
CA HIS A 262 14.98 -12.87 39.87
C HIS A 262 16.32 -12.22 40.25
N LEU A 263 16.70 -11.13 39.58
CA LEU A 263 17.92 -10.38 39.88
C LEU A 263 17.74 -9.55 41.16
N ALA A 264 18.79 -9.28 41.93
CA ALA A 264 18.69 -8.36 43.06
C ALA A 264 18.48 -6.91 42.56
N ASP A 265 17.75 -6.08 43.31
CA ASP A 265 17.43 -4.70 42.88
C ASP A 265 18.71 -3.86 42.65
N GLU A 266 19.75 -4.05 43.48
CA GLU A 266 21.06 -3.41 43.28
C GLU A 266 21.69 -3.75 41.93
N GLN A 267 21.60 -5.02 41.52
CA GLN A 267 22.12 -5.48 40.24
C GLN A 267 21.29 -4.93 39.08
N ARG A 268 19.96 -4.93 39.18
CA ARG A 268 19.08 -4.37 38.14
C ARG A 268 19.33 -2.87 37.96
N LEU A 269 19.50 -2.14 39.06
CA LEU A 269 19.83 -0.71 39.03
C LEU A 269 21.20 -0.46 38.38
N SER A 270 22.20 -1.29 38.68
CA SER A 270 23.51 -1.20 38.03
C SER A 270 23.44 -1.42 36.52
N ILE A 271 22.71 -2.46 36.06
CA ILE A 271 22.49 -2.73 34.63
C ILE A 271 21.77 -1.54 33.97
N SER A 272 20.72 -1.05 34.60
CA SER A 272 19.93 0.09 34.13
C SER A 272 20.78 1.36 33.96
N ARG A 273 21.64 1.65 34.93
CA ARG A 273 22.59 2.78 34.87
C ARG A 273 23.64 2.60 33.77
N ALA A 274 24.21 1.40 33.62
CA ALA A 274 25.19 1.12 32.58
C ALA A 274 24.63 1.33 31.17
N LEU A 275 23.37 0.93 30.94
CA LEU A 275 22.66 1.08 29.66
C LEU A 275 21.92 2.42 29.52
N GLY A 276 22.14 3.36 30.43
CA GLY A 276 21.58 4.71 30.38
C GLY A 276 20.05 4.77 30.36
N GLY A 277 19.38 3.79 30.96
CA GLY A 277 17.91 3.69 30.97
C GLY A 277 17.28 3.54 29.58
N HIS A 278 18.04 3.12 28.56
CA HIS A 278 17.55 3.01 27.19
C HIS A 278 16.72 1.72 26.99
N PRO A 279 15.40 1.80 26.69
CA PRO A 279 14.53 0.62 26.65
C PRO A 279 14.96 -0.46 25.65
N MET A 280 15.38 -0.09 24.43
CA MET A 280 15.89 -1.08 23.46
C MET A 280 17.21 -1.72 23.90
N ALA A 281 18.16 -0.97 24.48
CA ALA A 281 19.41 -1.53 24.98
C ALA A 281 19.15 -2.53 26.11
N LEU A 282 18.20 -2.21 27.01
CA LEU A 282 17.73 -3.15 28.03
C LEU A 282 17.11 -4.41 27.41
N LYS A 283 16.30 -4.27 26.34
CA LYS A 283 15.72 -5.42 25.63
C LYS A 283 16.75 -6.30 24.90
N LEU A 284 17.87 -5.73 24.48
CA LEU A 284 18.99 -6.45 23.87
C LEU A 284 19.82 -7.21 24.91
N TYR A 285 19.96 -6.65 26.12
CA TYR A 285 20.74 -7.25 27.20
C TYR A 285 20.29 -8.67 27.57
N ARG A 286 21.26 -9.58 27.64
CA ARG A 286 21.11 -10.91 28.23
C ARG A 286 21.94 -11.02 29.50
N GLU A 287 21.46 -11.86 30.41
CA GLU A 287 22.16 -12.08 31.67
C GLU A 287 23.54 -12.70 31.42
N GLY A 288 24.59 -12.05 31.95
CA GLY A 288 25.98 -12.43 31.73
C GLY A 288 26.70 -11.64 30.65
N ASP A 289 25.99 -10.83 29.86
CA ASP A 289 26.62 -9.99 28.84
C ASP A 289 27.52 -8.92 29.47
N PRO A 290 28.67 -8.59 28.83
CA PRO A 290 29.50 -7.48 29.26
C PRO A 290 28.71 -6.16 29.16
N LEU A 291 28.69 -5.43 30.26
CA LEU A 291 28.06 -4.12 30.33
C LEU A 291 29.07 -3.05 29.93
N PRO A 292 28.62 -2.02 29.21
CA PRO A 292 29.47 -0.90 28.85
C PRO A 292 29.73 -0.02 30.09
N GLU A 293 30.79 0.80 30.06
CA GLU A 293 31.02 1.79 31.12
C GLU A 293 29.85 2.79 31.16
N ALA A 294 29.41 3.17 32.37
CA ALA A 294 28.25 4.06 32.50
C ALA A 294 28.50 5.40 31.78
N GLY A 295 27.58 5.76 30.87
CA GLY A 295 27.68 6.96 30.05
C GLY A 295 28.43 6.81 28.73
N SER A 296 28.89 5.60 28.39
CA SER A 296 29.45 5.30 27.07
C SER A 296 28.36 5.13 25.99
N ASP A 297 28.79 5.13 24.72
CA ASP A 297 27.88 5.07 23.57
C ASP A 297 27.18 3.70 23.45
N ILE A 298 25.85 3.74 23.38
CA ILE A 298 25.00 2.56 23.17
C ILE A 298 25.34 1.87 21.84
N GLN A 299 25.82 2.61 20.83
CA GLN A 299 26.24 2.02 19.56
C GLN A 299 27.39 1.03 19.74
N THR A 300 28.38 1.36 20.60
CA THR A 300 29.50 0.47 20.92
C THR A 300 29.01 -0.80 21.61
N PHE A 301 28.06 -0.70 22.53
CA PHE A 301 27.43 -1.87 23.15
C PHE A 301 26.73 -2.77 22.11
N VAL A 302 25.97 -2.18 21.18
CA VAL A 302 25.31 -2.94 20.12
C VAL A 302 26.34 -3.62 19.22
N GLN A 303 27.40 -2.92 18.83
CA GLN A 303 28.46 -3.48 18.00
C GLN A 303 29.18 -4.64 18.71
N ASP A 304 29.73 -4.38 19.90
CA ASP A 304 30.67 -5.30 20.55
C ASP A 304 29.96 -6.46 21.25
N THR A 305 28.80 -6.20 21.84
CA THR A 305 28.09 -7.20 22.65
C THR A 305 26.96 -7.90 21.88
N MET A 306 26.37 -7.27 20.86
CA MET A 306 25.24 -7.84 20.14
C MET A 306 25.58 -8.32 18.73
N LEU A 307 26.41 -7.59 17.99
CA LEU A 307 26.72 -7.91 16.59
C LEU A 307 27.97 -8.79 16.43
N ASN A 308 29.07 -8.46 17.11
CA ASN A 308 30.32 -9.23 17.01
C ASN A 308 30.21 -10.70 17.45
N PRO A 309 29.38 -11.06 18.45
CA PRO A 309 29.23 -12.46 18.86
C PRO A 309 28.36 -13.32 17.93
N LEU A 310 27.65 -12.72 16.97
CA LEU A 310 26.83 -13.45 16.01
C LEU A 310 27.71 -14.34 15.13
N ASP A 311 27.20 -15.51 14.79
CA ASP A 311 27.91 -16.39 13.86
C ASP A 311 27.84 -15.89 12.41
N THR A 312 28.55 -16.57 11.50
CA THR A 312 28.63 -16.14 10.09
C THR A 312 27.28 -16.23 9.37
N ASP A 313 26.42 -17.19 9.73
CA ASP A 313 25.12 -17.37 9.10
C ASP A 313 24.11 -16.35 9.61
N GLU A 314 24.15 -16.04 10.92
CA GLU A 314 23.36 -14.97 11.55
C GLU A 314 23.71 -13.60 10.97
N ILE A 315 25.01 -13.26 10.91
CA ILE A 315 25.50 -12.00 10.32
C ILE A 315 25.08 -11.91 8.86
N SER A 316 25.29 -12.97 8.08
CA SER A 316 24.90 -12.96 6.67
C SER A 316 23.40 -12.77 6.49
N THR A 317 22.58 -13.39 7.32
CA THR A 317 21.12 -13.23 7.27
C THR A 317 20.71 -11.81 7.65
N LEU A 318 21.34 -11.23 8.67
CA LEU A 318 21.14 -9.84 9.08
C LEU A 318 21.49 -8.87 7.93
N ASP A 319 22.62 -9.09 7.26
CA ASP A 319 23.11 -8.24 6.16
C ASP A 319 22.17 -8.21 4.94
N HIS A 320 21.43 -9.29 4.68
CA HIS A 320 20.40 -9.29 3.64
C HIS A 320 19.16 -8.45 4.01
N LEU A 321 18.99 -8.08 5.28
CA LEU A 321 17.82 -7.31 5.74
C LEU A 321 18.08 -5.80 5.85
N ILE A 322 19.32 -5.40 6.14
CA ILE A 322 19.65 -3.99 6.44
C ILE A 322 19.48 -3.04 5.25
N LEU A 323 19.44 -3.55 4.01
CA LEU A 323 19.28 -2.74 2.80
C LEU A 323 17.83 -2.64 2.30
N ASN A 324 16.91 -3.45 2.84
CA ASN A 324 15.54 -3.45 2.35
C ASN A 324 14.82 -2.16 2.78
N PRO A 325 14.14 -1.45 1.86
CA PRO A 325 13.49 -0.17 2.15
C PRO A 325 12.19 -0.32 2.94
N SER A 326 11.66 -1.54 3.08
CA SER A 326 10.45 -1.85 3.85
C SER A 326 10.53 -3.25 4.49
N PRO A 327 9.69 -3.55 5.51
CA PRO A 327 9.59 -4.88 6.09
C PRO A 327 9.12 -5.94 5.09
N LEU A 328 9.62 -7.18 5.21
CA LEU A 328 9.35 -8.26 4.26
C LEU A 328 8.82 -9.54 4.93
N PRO A 329 7.99 -10.35 4.24
CA PRO A 329 7.56 -11.65 4.73
C PRO A 329 8.73 -12.61 4.90
N VAL A 330 8.75 -13.35 6.00
CA VAL A 330 9.90 -14.21 6.33
C VAL A 330 10.11 -15.34 5.34
N ASN A 331 9.04 -15.86 4.77
CA ASN A 331 9.10 -16.96 3.81
C ASN A 331 9.80 -16.56 2.50
N ASP A 332 9.83 -15.26 2.19
CA ASP A 332 10.36 -14.73 0.95
C ASP A 332 11.78 -14.18 1.12
N LEU A 333 12.32 -14.18 2.35
CA LEU A 333 13.67 -13.72 2.64
C LEU A 333 14.75 -14.73 2.24
N PRO A 334 15.91 -14.27 1.74
CA PRO A 334 17.06 -15.14 1.59
C PRO A 334 17.51 -15.63 2.97
N ARG A 335 17.92 -16.91 3.06
CA ARG A 335 18.47 -17.52 4.29
C ARG A 335 17.55 -17.40 5.51
N SER A 336 16.23 -17.56 5.31
CA SER A 336 15.19 -17.44 6.36
C SER A 336 15.37 -18.36 7.59
N ALA A 337 16.27 -19.35 7.53
CA ALA A 337 16.58 -20.26 8.63
C ALA A 337 17.08 -19.55 9.91
N MET A 338 17.82 -18.43 9.78
CA MET A 338 18.37 -17.72 10.94
C MET A 338 17.47 -16.61 11.49
N ILE A 339 16.34 -16.32 10.86
CA ILE A 339 15.33 -15.36 11.40
C ILE A 339 14.87 -15.79 12.79
N GLY A 340 14.77 -17.11 13.00
CA GLY A 340 14.66 -17.77 14.29
C GLY A 340 15.56 -17.17 15.36
N ALA A 341 16.86 -17.30 15.12
CA ALA A 341 17.91 -16.91 16.04
C ALA A 341 17.96 -15.38 16.23
N LEU A 342 17.95 -14.61 15.14
CA LEU A 342 18.00 -13.15 15.20
C LEU A 342 16.85 -12.55 16.04
N ASP A 343 15.65 -13.13 15.97
CA ASP A 343 14.50 -12.72 16.78
C ASP A 343 14.66 -13.08 18.27
N ASP A 344 15.29 -14.22 18.57
CA ASP A 344 15.66 -14.60 19.94
C ASP A 344 16.74 -13.64 20.49
N HIS A 345 17.57 -13.04 19.63
CA HIS A 345 18.52 -11.96 19.94
C HIS A 345 17.92 -10.55 20.04
N ALA A 346 16.61 -10.39 19.83
CA ALA A 346 15.96 -9.06 19.79
C ALA A 346 16.41 -8.14 18.67
N LEU A 347 17.09 -8.67 17.64
CA LEU A 347 17.63 -7.85 16.55
C LEU A 347 16.56 -7.47 15.52
N LEU A 348 15.41 -8.14 15.56
CA LEU A 348 14.32 -7.97 14.60
C LEU A 348 13.14 -7.20 15.18
N ARG A 349 12.44 -6.48 14.31
CA ARG A 349 11.17 -5.81 14.56
C ARG A 349 10.11 -6.38 13.62
N TRP A 350 8.92 -6.59 14.16
CA TRP A 350 7.78 -7.14 13.43
C TRP A 350 6.73 -6.08 13.21
N THR A 351 6.03 -6.14 12.07
CA THR A 351 4.86 -5.31 11.82
C THR A 351 3.72 -5.66 12.78
N SER A 352 2.72 -4.79 12.88
CA SER A 352 1.57 -4.94 13.79
C SER A 352 0.83 -6.29 13.69
N GLN A 353 0.81 -6.89 12.49
CA GLN A 353 0.18 -8.20 12.22
C GLN A 353 1.15 -9.40 12.37
N HIS A 354 2.42 -9.16 12.70
CA HIS A 354 3.47 -10.18 12.83
C HIS A 354 3.77 -11.00 11.56
N GLU A 355 3.44 -10.48 10.37
CA GLU A 355 3.66 -11.18 9.10
C GLU A 355 4.97 -10.80 8.42
N LYS A 356 5.42 -9.56 8.64
CA LYS A 356 6.62 -8.99 8.01
C LYS A 356 7.63 -8.58 9.07
N VAL A 357 8.89 -8.66 8.70
CA VAL A 357 10.03 -8.40 9.59
C VAL A 357 11.02 -7.42 8.96
N GLU A 358 11.64 -6.63 9.82
CA GLU A 358 12.80 -5.80 9.50
C GLU A 358 13.82 -5.85 10.64
N VAL A 359 15.02 -5.30 10.42
CA VAL A 359 16.01 -5.14 11.49
C VAL A 359 15.60 -3.96 12.37
N GLN A 360 15.73 -4.11 13.69
CA GLN A 360 15.57 -3.00 14.63
C GLN A 360 16.42 -1.83 14.17
N HIS A 361 15.83 -0.64 14.05
CA HIS A 361 16.51 0.50 13.45
C HIS A 361 17.85 0.89 14.11
N LEU A 362 17.96 0.75 15.43
CA LEU A 362 19.23 0.96 16.13
C LEU A 362 20.31 -0.02 15.62
N VAL A 363 19.97 -1.31 15.54
CA VAL A 363 20.84 -2.38 15.06
C VAL A 363 21.19 -2.18 13.58
N ARG A 364 20.18 -1.83 12.75
CA ARG A 364 20.34 -1.54 11.32
C ARG A 364 21.37 -0.43 11.09
N ASN A 365 21.27 0.67 11.83
CA ASN A 365 22.17 1.81 11.68
C ASN A 365 23.61 1.47 12.07
N VAL A 366 23.80 0.80 13.21
CA VAL A 366 25.13 0.35 13.64
C VAL A 366 25.72 -0.61 12.62
N ARG A 367 24.97 -1.62 12.17
CA ARG A 367 25.47 -2.61 11.20
C ARG A 367 25.83 -1.98 9.86
N ARG A 368 25.01 -1.06 9.32
CA ARG A 368 25.32 -0.36 8.07
C ARG A 368 26.60 0.48 8.16
N ALA A 369 26.86 1.12 9.30
CA ALA A 369 28.07 1.89 9.52
C ALA A 369 29.35 1.03 9.61
N MET A 370 29.22 -0.28 9.89
CA MET A 370 30.33 -1.22 9.93
C MET A 370 30.75 -1.74 8.54
N LEU A 371 29.93 -1.54 7.51
CA LEU A 371 30.17 -2.09 6.17
C LEU A 371 30.88 -1.08 5.26
N SER A 372 31.83 -1.56 4.46
CA SER A 372 32.44 -0.76 3.40
C SER A 372 31.54 -0.65 2.17
N ASP A 373 31.76 0.34 1.32
CA ASP A 373 31.02 0.53 0.07
C ASP A 373 31.02 -0.73 -0.82
N ASP A 374 32.17 -1.42 -0.92
CA ASP A 374 32.29 -2.68 -1.67
C ASP A 374 31.45 -3.83 -1.06
N GLN A 375 31.29 -3.87 0.27
CA GLN A 375 30.41 -4.84 0.92
C GLN A 375 28.95 -4.49 0.68
N LEU A 376 28.59 -3.20 0.74
CA LEU A 376 27.24 -2.73 0.42
C LEU A 376 26.88 -3.06 -1.03
N GLN A 377 27.80 -2.85 -1.97
CA GLN A 377 27.62 -3.20 -3.37
C GLN A 377 27.34 -4.70 -3.54
N ARG A 378 28.15 -5.57 -2.93
CA ARG A 378 27.93 -7.03 -2.96
C ARG A 378 26.58 -7.45 -2.36
N LEU A 379 26.10 -6.75 -1.34
CA LEU A 379 24.77 -7.00 -0.77
C LEU A 379 23.65 -6.57 -1.71
N HIS A 380 23.80 -5.44 -2.40
CA HIS A 380 22.86 -5.04 -3.45
C HIS A 380 22.83 -6.08 -4.58
N GLU A 381 23.98 -6.56 -5.05
CA GLU A 381 24.08 -7.60 -6.10
C GLU A 381 23.36 -8.89 -5.67
N ALA A 382 23.59 -9.36 -4.44
CA ALA A 382 22.92 -10.53 -3.90
C ALA A 382 21.41 -10.34 -3.76
N SER A 383 20.95 -9.12 -3.39
CA SER A 383 19.52 -8.82 -3.36
C SER A 383 18.90 -8.85 -4.75
N VAL A 384 19.57 -8.31 -5.78
CA VAL A 384 19.08 -8.38 -7.17
C VAL A 384 18.94 -9.82 -7.62
N GLU A 385 19.95 -10.66 -7.36
CA GLU A 385 19.91 -12.09 -7.72
C GLU A 385 18.70 -12.79 -7.08
N HIS A 386 18.46 -12.56 -5.79
CA HIS A 386 17.33 -13.15 -5.07
C HIS A 386 15.98 -12.64 -5.60
N TRP A 387 15.78 -11.33 -5.68
CA TRP A 387 14.47 -10.75 -6.04
C TRP A 387 14.10 -10.93 -7.51
N ASN A 388 15.08 -11.11 -8.40
CA ASN A 388 14.82 -11.49 -9.80
C ASN A 388 14.12 -12.86 -9.91
N SER A 389 14.31 -13.77 -8.95
CA SER A 389 13.57 -15.04 -8.92
C SER A 389 12.08 -14.91 -8.59
N TYR A 390 11.65 -13.71 -8.15
CA TYR A 390 10.27 -13.37 -7.81
C TYR A 390 9.71 -12.24 -8.68
N GLU A 391 10.26 -12.04 -9.88
CA GLU A 391 9.90 -10.90 -10.72
C GLU A 391 8.41 -10.83 -11.08
N ASP A 392 7.70 -11.97 -11.08
CA ASP A 392 6.26 -12.03 -11.35
C ASP A 392 5.42 -11.33 -10.28
N ILE A 393 5.98 -11.08 -9.09
CA ILE A 393 5.31 -10.38 -7.99
C ILE A 393 5.73 -8.90 -8.02
N PRO A 394 4.82 -7.95 -8.32
CA PRO A 394 5.17 -6.55 -8.52
C PRO A 394 5.96 -5.90 -7.37
N GLN A 395 5.64 -6.25 -6.11
CA GLN A 395 6.35 -5.77 -4.93
C GLN A 395 7.83 -6.17 -4.95
N TYR A 396 8.16 -7.39 -5.37
CA TYR A 396 9.54 -7.90 -5.41
C TYR A 396 10.28 -7.46 -6.67
N ALA A 397 9.59 -7.30 -7.78
CA ALA A 397 10.16 -6.65 -8.96
C ALA A 397 10.58 -5.20 -8.66
N VAL A 398 9.77 -4.44 -7.92
CA VAL A 398 10.15 -3.08 -7.48
C VAL A 398 11.31 -3.09 -6.50
N LEU A 399 11.39 -4.10 -5.62
CA LEU A 399 12.54 -4.26 -4.72
C LEU A 399 13.81 -4.59 -5.51
N SER A 400 13.73 -5.46 -6.52
CA SER A 400 14.84 -5.72 -7.44
C SER A 400 15.27 -4.42 -8.14
N LEU A 401 14.32 -3.66 -8.68
CA LEU A 401 14.59 -2.38 -9.33
C LEU A 401 15.27 -1.37 -8.40
N TYR A 402 14.84 -1.29 -7.14
CA TYR A 402 15.49 -0.47 -6.10
C TYR A 402 16.98 -0.82 -5.96
N HIS A 403 17.31 -2.10 -5.87
CA HIS A 403 18.71 -2.52 -5.75
C HIS A 403 19.48 -2.35 -7.07
N GLN A 404 18.87 -2.60 -8.23
CA GLN A 404 19.50 -2.42 -9.53
C GLN A 404 19.90 -0.96 -9.81
N LEU A 405 19.03 -0.01 -9.46
CA LEU A 405 19.33 1.42 -9.60
C LEU A 405 20.37 1.88 -8.58
N ALA A 406 20.42 1.29 -7.39
CA ALA A 406 21.50 1.56 -6.44
C ALA A 406 22.87 1.05 -6.90
N LEU A 407 22.91 0.02 -7.75
CA LEU A 407 24.13 -0.50 -8.41
C LEU A 407 24.51 0.25 -9.68
N ASP A 408 23.69 1.20 -10.10
CA ASP A 408 23.88 1.95 -11.33
C ASP A 408 23.97 1.09 -12.61
N HIS A 409 23.16 0.02 -12.70
CA HIS A 409 23.15 -0.85 -13.87
C HIS A 409 22.65 -0.12 -15.13
N GLU A 410 23.53 0.06 -16.12
CA GLU A 410 23.26 0.80 -17.38
C GLU A 410 22.07 0.26 -18.20
N HIS A 411 21.67 -1.00 -17.99
CA HIS A 411 20.62 -1.67 -18.77
C HIS A 411 19.21 -1.55 -18.20
N VAL A 412 19.04 -1.08 -16.96
CA VAL A 412 17.74 -1.04 -16.28
C VAL A 412 16.73 -0.20 -17.05
N VAL A 413 17.19 0.94 -17.55
CA VAL A 413 16.33 1.91 -18.24
C VAL A 413 15.93 1.44 -19.64
N ALA A 414 16.69 0.50 -20.23
CA ALA A 414 16.42 -0.04 -21.56
C ALA A 414 15.32 -1.11 -21.57
N SER A 415 15.07 -1.78 -20.44
CA SER A 415 13.96 -2.74 -20.27
C SER A 415 12.74 -2.14 -19.57
N MET A 416 12.70 -0.81 -19.43
CA MET A 416 11.70 -0.15 -18.60
C MET A 416 10.32 -0.11 -19.24
N ASP A 417 10.20 -0.14 -20.57
CA ASP A 417 8.89 -0.19 -21.25
C ASP A 417 8.04 -1.38 -20.78
N ASP A 418 8.63 -2.58 -20.73
CA ASP A 418 7.94 -3.79 -20.30
C ASP A 418 7.65 -3.77 -18.79
N GLN A 419 8.58 -3.24 -17.98
CA GLN A 419 8.42 -3.17 -16.54
C GLN A 419 7.41 -2.10 -16.11
N PHE A 420 7.33 -0.99 -16.82
CA PHE A 420 6.46 0.14 -16.49
C PHE A 420 4.99 -0.30 -16.45
N GLU A 421 4.52 -0.94 -17.52
CA GLU A 421 3.12 -1.39 -17.63
C GLU A 421 2.76 -2.41 -16.53
N ARG A 422 3.72 -3.24 -16.11
CA ARG A 422 3.53 -4.23 -15.04
C ARG A 422 3.51 -3.59 -13.64
N LEU A 423 4.41 -2.64 -13.37
CA LEU A 423 4.66 -2.16 -12.00
C LEU A 423 3.80 -0.95 -11.63
N VAL A 424 3.61 -0.01 -12.56
CA VAL A 424 2.93 1.26 -12.29
C VAL A 424 1.51 1.11 -11.73
N PRO A 425 0.66 0.17 -12.19
CA PRO A 425 -0.70 0.03 -11.65
C PRO A 425 -0.74 -0.22 -10.14
N THR A 426 0.28 -0.89 -9.59
CA THR A 426 0.28 -1.30 -8.17
C THR A 426 1.38 -0.68 -7.33
N GLN A 427 2.43 -0.13 -7.93
CA GLN A 427 3.64 0.32 -7.26
C GLN A 427 4.10 1.74 -7.69
N ASP A 428 3.22 2.56 -8.26
CA ASP A 428 3.57 3.92 -8.72
C ASP A 428 4.23 4.79 -7.63
N GLY A 429 3.82 4.68 -6.36
CA GLY A 429 4.42 5.39 -5.24
C GLY A 429 5.88 5.00 -4.98
N ALA A 430 6.17 3.69 -4.98
CA ALA A 430 7.53 3.18 -4.82
C ALA A 430 8.42 3.53 -6.02
N MET A 431 7.90 3.37 -7.24
CA MET A 431 8.57 3.75 -8.47
C MET A 431 8.95 5.25 -8.46
N ALA A 432 8.04 6.11 -7.99
CA ALA A 432 8.31 7.54 -7.88
C ALA A 432 9.49 7.85 -6.94
N VAL A 433 9.60 7.16 -5.79
CA VAL A 433 10.74 7.32 -4.86
C VAL A 433 12.03 6.84 -5.50
N ILE A 434 12.01 5.64 -6.09
CA ILE A 434 13.17 4.99 -6.68
C ILE A 434 13.77 5.85 -7.81
N PHE A 435 12.93 6.34 -8.73
CA PHE A 435 13.37 7.21 -9.82
C PHE A 435 13.81 8.58 -9.32
N ASN A 436 13.15 9.16 -8.32
CA ASN A 436 13.59 10.42 -7.72
C ASN A 436 15.02 10.29 -7.15
N ARG A 437 15.30 9.19 -6.45
CA ARG A 437 16.63 8.90 -5.91
C ARG A 437 17.67 8.67 -7.02
N ALA A 438 17.32 7.95 -8.08
CA ALA A 438 18.21 7.76 -9.22
C ALA A 438 18.54 9.09 -9.92
N ILE A 439 17.56 9.99 -10.05
CA ILE A 439 17.75 11.35 -10.60
C ILE A 439 18.63 12.21 -9.68
N GLU A 440 18.47 12.13 -8.36
CA GLU A 440 19.36 12.84 -7.42
C GLU A 440 20.82 12.43 -7.59
N GLN A 441 21.09 11.16 -7.95
CA GLN A 441 22.43 10.67 -8.26
C GLN A 441 22.89 11.07 -9.68
N LYS A 442 21.96 11.09 -10.65
CA LYS A 442 22.22 11.36 -12.06
C LYS A 442 21.22 12.38 -12.65
N PRO A 443 21.36 13.68 -12.30
CA PRO A 443 20.38 14.70 -12.67
C PRO A 443 20.37 15.04 -14.18
N GLU A 444 21.36 14.59 -14.93
CA GLU A 444 21.48 14.87 -16.37
C GLU A 444 20.96 13.72 -17.25
N ASP A 445 20.55 12.59 -16.66
CA ASP A 445 20.06 11.42 -17.39
C ASP A 445 18.61 11.66 -17.87
N GLU A 446 18.47 11.97 -19.16
CA GLU A 446 17.17 12.28 -19.75
C GLU A 446 16.20 11.09 -19.72
N LYS A 447 16.70 9.84 -19.72
CA LYS A 447 15.81 8.67 -19.71
C LYS A 447 15.23 8.45 -18.32
N LEU A 448 16.00 8.70 -17.26
CA LEU A 448 15.46 8.72 -15.89
C LEU A 448 14.36 9.78 -15.76
N HIS A 449 14.60 10.98 -16.30
CA HIS A 449 13.59 12.03 -16.34
C HIS A 449 12.35 11.66 -17.16
N TYR A 450 12.53 11.01 -18.32
CA TYR A 450 11.41 10.54 -19.12
C TYR A 450 10.49 9.60 -18.33
N TRP A 451 11.06 8.56 -17.71
CA TRP A 451 10.28 7.60 -16.93
C TRP A 451 9.70 8.18 -15.65
N ALA A 452 10.42 9.06 -14.94
CA ALA A 452 9.85 9.80 -13.82
C ALA A 452 8.67 10.68 -14.26
N GLY A 453 8.73 11.27 -15.45
CA GLY A 453 7.63 12.00 -16.08
C GLY A 453 6.42 11.10 -16.37
N LYS A 454 6.65 9.89 -16.89
CA LYS A 454 5.59 8.89 -17.13
C LYS A 454 4.92 8.43 -15.82
N ILE A 455 5.71 8.23 -14.75
CA ILE A 455 5.18 7.92 -13.41
C ILE A 455 4.33 9.09 -12.89
N ALA A 456 4.84 10.32 -13.01
CA ALA A 456 4.12 11.53 -12.62
C ALA A 456 2.80 11.73 -13.39
N LEU A 457 2.76 11.38 -14.68
CA LEU A 457 1.53 11.37 -15.49
C LEU A 457 0.49 10.40 -14.92
N HIS A 458 0.90 9.16 -14.60
CA HIS A 458 0.02 8.18 -13.96
C HIS A 458 -0.49 8.67 -12.60
N ARG A 459 0.36 9.36 -11.83
CA ARG A 459 -0.01 9.93 -10.52
C ARG A 459 -0.77 11.27 -10.62
N ASN A 460 -0.98 11.81 -11.82
CA ASN A 460 -1.60 13.10 -12.08
C ASN A 460 -0.86 14.31 -11.46
N GLU A 461 0.47 14.22 -11.35
CA GLU A 461 1.34 15.24 -10.75
C GLU A 461 1.86 16.22 -11.81
N LYS A 462 0.96 17.05 -12.34
CA LYS A 462 1.18 17.91 -13.53
C LYS A 462 2.47 18.74 -13.49
N GLU A 463 2.76 19.38 -12.37
CA GLU A 463 3.95 20.22 -12.24
C GLU A 463 5.25 19.41 -12.28
N ARG A 464 5.24 18.17 -11.74
CA ARG A 464 6.39 17.26 -11.83
C ARG A 464 6.60 16.79 -13.26
N VAL A 465 5.52 16.54 -14.02
CA VAL A 465 5.62 16.21 -15.46
C VAL A 465 6.28 17.37 -16.22
N LYS A 466 5.87 18.61 -15.97
CA LYS A 466 6.48 19.81 -16.60
C LYS A 466 7.96 19.91 -16.29
N SER A 467 8.35 19.74 -15.02
CA SER A 467 9.75 19.78 -14.59
C SER A 467 10.59 18.70 -15.28
N HIS A 468 10.11 17.46 -15.30
CA HIS A 468 10.83 16.37 -15.96
C HIS A 468 10.89 16.55 -17.49
N ALA A 469 9.81 17.00 -18.13
CA ALA A 469 9.81 17.28 -19.57
C ALA A 469 10.84 18.35 -19.97
N GLN A 470 11.11 19.33 -19.11
CA GLN A 470 12.16 20.33 -19.35
C GLN A 470 13.58 19.73 -19.31
N ALA A 471 13.80 18.70 -18.49
CA ALA A 471 15.07 18.00 -18.38
C ALA A 471 15.31 16.99 -19.52
N VAL A 472 14.27 16.60 -20.27
CA VAL A 472 14.38 15.72 -21.44
C VAL A 472 14.84 16.50 -22.67
N LYS A 473 16.01 16.10 -23.22
CA LYS A 473 16.66 16.79 -24.35
C LYS A 473 16.09 16.28 -25.68
N SER A 474 15.81 14.98 -25.77
CA SER A 474 15.18 14.31 -26.91
C SER A 474 13.78 14.88 -27.21
N ALA A 475 13.60 15.44 -28.40
CA ALA A 475 12.32 16.04 -28.80
C ALA A 475 11.15 15.03 -28.81
N PRO A 476 11.28 13.80 -29.37
CA PRO A 476 10.21 12.80 -29.33
C PRO A 476 9.76 12.46 -27.91
N LEU A 477 10.70 12.18 -26.99
CA LEU A 477 10.39 11.83 -25.60
C LEU A 477 9.72 12.98 -24.86
N ARG A 478 10.20 14.21 -25.08
CA ARG A 478 9.60 15.41 -24.49
C ARG A 478 8.21 15.68 -25.04
N HIS A 479 8.02 15.56 -26.35
CA HIS A 479 6.71 15.72 -26.99
C HIS A 479 5.72 14.66 -26.51
N ASP A 480 6.16 13.44 -26.24
CA ASP A 480 5.33 12.39 -25.65
C ASP A 480 4.79 12.79 -24.26
N LEU A 481 5.67 13.24 -23.36
CA LEU A 481 5.28 13.70 -22.03
C LEU A 481 4.32 14.90 -22.09
N LEU A 482 4.64 15.89 -22.92
CA LEU A 482 3.82 17.10 -23.05
C LEU A 482 2.46 16.81 -23.69
N TYR A 483 2.40 15.87 -24.64
CA TYR A 483 1.15 15.48 -25.27
C TYR A 483 0.21 14.83 -24.25
N GLN A 484 0.74 13.86 -23.48
CA GLN A 484 -0.01 13.22 -22.40
C GLN A 484 -0.40 14.20 -21.29
N LEU A 485 0.44 15.20 -20.99
CA LEU A 485 0.11 16.25 -20.04
C LEU A 485 -1.02 17.16 -20.55
N ALA A 486 -1.00 17.56 -21.81
CA ALA A 486 -2.10 18.33 -22.41
C ALA A 486 -3.42 17.55 -22.37
N LEU A 487 -3.35 16.24 -22.64
CA LEU A 487 -4.44 15.27 -22.46
C LEU A 487 -4.80 14.97 -20.99
N LEU A 488 -4.07 15.46 -20.02
CA LEU A 488 -4.40 15.33 -18.60
C LEU A 488 -5.00 16.64 -18.07
N GLU A 489 -4.52 17.76 -18.59
CA GLU A 489 -4.96 19.12 -18.27
C GLU A 489 -6.27 19.51 -18.98
N GLY A 490 -6.59 18.87 -20.11
CA GLY A 490 -7.73 19.25 -20.93
C GLY A 490 -7.44 20.41 -21.87
N ASP A 491 -6.16 20.63 -22.19
CA ASP A 491 -5.75 21.60 -23.20
C ASP A 491 -5.89 20.96 -24.59
N GLU A 492 -7.12 21.00 -25.13
CA GLU A 492 -7.44 20.45 -26.45
C GLU A 492 -6.57 21.09 -27.57
N THR A 493 -6.20 22.36 -27.41
CA THR A 493 -5.44 23.09 -28.45
C THR A 493 -4.00 22.59 -28.48
N GLU A 494 -3.37 22.49 -27.31
CA GLU A 494 -1.99 22.00 -27.20
C GLU A 494 -1.89 20.51 -27.49
N ALA A 495 -2.85 19.71 -27.03
CA ALA A 495 -2.92 18.29 -27.35
C ALA A 495 -3.02 18.06 -28.87
N GLN A 496 -3.87 18.82 -29.57
CA GLN A 496 -3.96 18.73 -31.03
C GLN A 496 -2.65 19.16 -31.69
N ARG A 497 -2.03 20.26 -31.24
CA ARG A 497 -0.76 20.74 -31.79
C ARG A 497 0.34 19.68 -31.67
N LEU A 498 0.47 19.07 -30.49
CA LEU A 498 1.48 18.04 -30.21
C LEU A 498 1.18 16.73 -30.94
N LEU A 499 -0.10 16.36 -31.08
CA LEU A 499 -0.53 15.25 -31.92
C LEU A 499 -0.03 15.45 -33.36
N GLU A 500 -0.25 16.62 -33.96
CA GLU A 500 0.22 16.91 -35.33
C GLU A 500 1.76 16.84 -35.44
N VAL A 501 2.49 17.32 -34.42
CA VAL A 501 3.95 17.21 -34.40
C VAL A 501 4.38 15.74 -34.41
N GLN A 502 3.81 14.92 -33.53
CA GLN A 502 4.14 13.49 -33.46
C GLN A 502 3.75 12.73 -34.73
N LEU A 503 2.63 13.07 -35.38
CA LEU A 503 2.23 12.44 -36.64
C LEU A 503 3.18 12.76 -37.80
N ASN A 504 3.78 13.96 -37.80
CA ASN A 504 4.74 14.38 -38.81
C ASN A 504 6.15 13.81 -38.58
N GLU A 505 6.52 13.56 -37.32
CA GLU A 505 7.84 13.04 -36.92
C GLU A 505 7.88 11.51 -36.80
N GLY A 506 6.72 10.86 -36.59
CA GLY A 506 6.58 9.44 -36.31
C GLY A 506 6.63 8.53 -37.55
N SER A 507 6.82 7.23 -37.31
CA SER A 507 6.68 6.23 -38.36
C SER A 507 5.21 6.08 -38.78
N GLU A 508 4.95 5.56 -39.98
CA GLU A 508 3.58 5.29 -40.46
C GLU A 508 2.77 4.41 -39.49
N ILE A 509 3.44 3.44 -38.86
CA ILE A 509 2.84 2.52 -37.88
C ILE A 509 2.48 3.27 -36.60
N ASP A 510 3.40 4.10 -36.09
CA ASP A 510 3.19 4.86 -34.85
C ASP A 510 2.10 5.93 -35.06
N SER A 511 2.13 6.61 -36.20
CA SER A 511 1.11 7.59 -36.57
C SER A 511 -0.28 6.94 -36.68
N THR A 512 -0.37 5.73 -37.24
CA THR A 512 -1.63 4.98 -37.29
C THR A 512 -2.13 4.60 -35.89
N ARG A 513 -1.25 4.10 -35.02
CA ARG A 513 -1.59 3.76 -33.63
C ARG A 513 -2.07 5.00 -32.86
N LEU A 514 -1.41 6.12 -33.06
CA LEU A 514 -1.73 7.38 -32.40
C LEU A 514 -3.10 7.92 -32.85
N LEU A 515 -3.39 7.90 -34.15
CA LEU A 515 -4.70 8.26 -34.69
C LEU A 515 -5.83 7.34 -34.18
N LEU A 516 -5.58 6.03 -34.13
CA LEU A 516 -6.54 5.07 -33.56
C LEU A 516 -6.82 5.34 -32.09
N SER A 517 -5.76 5.58 -31.30
CA SER A 517 -5.88 5.91 -29.88
C SER A 517 -6.70 7.18 -29.66
N ALA A 518 -6.41 8.24 -30.43
CA ALA A 518 -7.15 9.51 -30.39
C ALA A 518 -8.62 9.31 -30.80
N ALA A 519 -8.91 8.52 -31.84
CA ALA A 519 -10.27 8.25 -32.27
C ALA A 519 -11.08 7.49 -31.21
N VAL A 520 -10.48 6.48 -30.54
CA VAL A 520 -11.11 5.76 -29.42
C VAL A 520 -11.36 6.70 -28.23
N GLN A 521 -10.37 7.52 -27.88
CA GLN A 521 -10.50 8.51 -26.81
C GLN A 521 -11.68 9.45 -27.08
N HIS A 522 -11.78 10.01 -28.29
CA HIS A 522 -12.88 10.92 -28.66
C HIS A 522 -14.26 10.23 -28.65
N LEU A 523 -14.31 8.95 -29.04
CA LEU A 523 -15.55 8.15 -29.02
C LEU A 523 -16.06 7.90 -27.59
N ASP A 524 -15.13 7.61 -26.68
CA ASP A 524 -15.42 7.25 -25.29
C ASP A 524 -15.46 8.46 -24.34
N ASP A 525 -15.10 9.67 -24.78
CA ASP A 525 -15.11 10.91 -23.97
C ASP A 525 -16.53 11.43 -23.68
N ARG A 526 -17.31 10.61 -22.96
CA ARG A 526 -18.68 10.85 -22.53
C ARG A 526 -19.04 10.00 -21.30
N VAL A 527 -20.08 10.41 -20.59
CA VAL A 527 -20.76 9.56 -19.60
C VAL A 527 -21.98 8.89 -20.24
N PHE A 528 -22.35 7.69 -19.76
CA PHE A 528 -23.35 6.84 -20.43
C PHE A 528 -24.77 7.42 -20.46
N ASP A 529 -25.11 8.28 -19.50
CA ASP A 529 -26.44 8.85 -19.31
C ASP A 529 -26.57 10.29 -19.84
N GLN A 530 -25.61 10.73 -20.64
CA GLN A 530 -25.71 11.96 -21.43
C GLN A 530 -26.08 11.67 -22.87
N PRO A 531 -26.89 12.55 -23.51
CA PRO A 531 -27.21 12.39 -24.92
C PRO A 531 -25.93 12.49 -25.78
N PRO A 532 -25.87 11.76 -26.91
CA PRO A 532 -24.75 11.86 -27.85
C PRO A 532 -24.52 13.32 -28.29
N SER A 533 -23.26 13.78 -28.21
CA SER A 533 -22.89 15.08 -28.78
C SER A 533 -22.75 14.98 -30.30
N GLN A 534 -22.98 16.07 -31.04
CA GLN A 534 -22.92 16.13 -32.52
C GLN A 534 -21.51 16.01 -33.14
N ARG A 535 -20.53 15.40 -32.46
CA ARG A 535 -19.10 15.40 -32.86
C ARG A 535 -18.66 14.17 -33.67
N SER A 536 -19.56 13.48 -34.38
CA SER A 536 -19.17 12.40 -35.32
C SER A 536 -18.09 12.84 -36.32
N ASN A 537 -18.14 14.12 -36.73
CA ASN A 537 -17.22 14.69 -37.72
C ASN A 537 -15.74 14.72 -37.28
N ASP A 538 -15.44 14.88 -35.98
CA ASP A 538 -14.05 14.93 -35.49
C ASP A 538 -13.40 13.54 -35.56
N ILE A 539 -14.15 12.50 -35.17
CA ILE A 539 -13.69 11.10 -35.20
C ILE A 539 -13.56 10.64 -36.64
N GLU A 540 -14.53 10.95 -37.50
CA GLU A 540 -14.46 10.66 -38.94
C GLU A 540 -13.22 11.31 -39.57
N SER A 541 -12.92 12.57 -39.24
CA SER A 541 -11.70 13.27 -39.70
C SER A 541 -10.43 12.51 -39.32
N LEU A 542 -10.31 12.05 -38.07
CA LEU A 542 -9.17 11.22 -37.63
C LEU A 542 -9.08 9.91 -38.41
N LEU A 543 -10.20 9.21 -38.60
CA LEU A 543 -10.23 7.94 -39.34
C LEU A 543 -9.82 8.10 -40.81
N THR A 544 -10.20 9.19 -41.48
CA THR A 544 -9.80 9.42 -42.89
C THR A 544 -8.30 9.61 -43.10
N ARG A 545 -7.56 9.97 -42.04
CA ARG A 545 -6.11 10.20 -42.07
C ARG A 545 -5.30 8.94 -41.83
N ILE A 546 -5.93 7.84 -41.41
CA ILE A 546 -5.25 6.58 -41.13
C ILE A 546 -4.77 5.95 -42.44
N ASN A 547 -3.46 5.70 -42.55
CA ASN A 547 -2.90 4.88 -43.60
C ASN A 547 -2.53 3.50 -43.06
N LEU A 548 -3.23 2.46 -43.51
CA LEU A 548 -2.98 1.11 -43.01
C LEU A 548 -1.65 0.57 -43.55
N PRO A 549 -0.79 -0.01 -42.70
CA PRO A 549 0.51 -0.51 -43.11
C PRO A 549 0.38 -1.67 -44.10
N ASP A 550 1.43 -1.87 -44.90
CA ASP A 550 1.44 -2.92 -45.92
C ASP A 550 1.47 -4.35 -45.36
N ASP A 551 2.07 -4.53 -44.18
CA ASP A 551 2.16 -5.82 -43.50
C ASP A 551 0.77 -6.30 -43.04
N PRO A 552 0.25 -7.42 -43.57
CA PRO A 552 -1.03 -7.98 -43.15
C PRO A 552 -1.15 -8.23 -41.64
N ARG A 553 -0.05 -8.52 -40.95
CA ARG A 553 -0.02 -8.77 -39.50
C ARG A 553 -0.32 -7.52 -38.67
N LEU A 554 0.03 -6.34 -39.19
CA LEU A 554 -0.25 -5.05 -38.57
C LEU A 554 -1.58 -4.47 -39.09
N ARG A 555 -1.85 -4.63 -40.38
CA ARG A 555 -3.07 -4.16 -41.04
C ARG A 555 -4.34 -4.77 -40.43
N SER A 556 -4.34 -6.08 -40.20
CA SER A 556 -5.54 -6.79 -39.73
C SER A 556 -6.07 -6.28 -38.38
N PRO A 557 -5.26 -6.22 -37.30
CA PRO A 557 -5.73 -5.70 -36.01
C PRO A 557 -6.12 -4.21 -36.08
N MET A 558 -5.42 -3.40 -36.89
CA MET A 558 -5.77 -1.99 -37.09
C MET A 558 -7.12 -1.84 -37.82
N THR A 559 -7.41 -2.70 -38.80
CA THR A 559 -8.70 -2.71 -39.52
C THR A 559 -9.84 -3.05 -38.56
N VAL A 560 -9.66 -4.08 -37.72
CA VAL A 560 -10.64 -4.45 -36.69
C VAL A 560 -10.91 -3.26 -35.76
N SER A 561 -9.87 -2.56 -35.29
CA SER A 561 -10.02 -1.36 -34.46
C SER A 561 -10.82 -0.25 -35.16
N ILE A 562 -10.56 0.01 -36.44
CA ILE A 562 -11.33 0.99 -37.24
C ILE A 562 -12.80 0.58 -37.29
N THR A 563 -13.09 -0.69 -37.59
CA THR A 563 -14.47 -1.19 -37.66
C THR A 563 -15.18 -1.10 -36.32
N MET A 564 -14.50 -1.35 -35.19
CA MET A 564 -15.04 -1.17 -33.85
C MET A 564 -15.38 0.31 -33.55
N ILE A 565 -14.53 1.25 -33.97
CA ILE A 565 -14.78 2.68 -33.80
C ILE A 565 -15.99 3.10 -34.65
N GLN A 566 -16.05 2.67 -35.91
CA GLN A 566 -17.18 2.92 -36.82
C GLN A 566 -18.49 2.32 -36.29
N HIS A 567 -18.43 1.13 -35.69
CA HIS A 567 -19.59 0.50 -35.03
C HIS A 567 -20.08 1.37 -33.88
N GLY A 568 -19.17 1.83 -33.00
CA GLY A 568 -19.51 2.75 -31.92
C GLY A 568 -20.12 4.07 -32.40
N LEU A 569 -19.62 4.65 -33.50
CA LEU A 569 -20.21 5.82 -34.15
C LEU A 569 -21.63 5.54 -34.65
N ALA A 570 -21.86 4.38 -35.29
CA ALA A 570 -23.19 3.99 -35.76
C ALA A 570 -24.19 3.83 -34.60
N LEU A 571 -23.76 3.26 -33.46
CA LEU A 571 -24.58 3.21 -32.24
C LEU A 571 -24.95 4.60 -31.74
N LEU A 572 -23.99 5.52 -31.70
CA LEU A 572 -24.21 6.90 -31.26
C LEU A 572 -25.13 7.70 -32.19
N ALA A 573 -25.01 7.47 -33.50
CA ALA A 573 -25.85 8.10 -34.51
C ALA A 573 -27.27 7.48 -34.59
N GLY A 574 -27.53 6.41 -33.85
CA GLY A 574 -28.80 5.67 -33.93
C GLY A 574 -28.96 4.90 -35.26
N ASN A 575 -27.88 4.63 -35.99
CA ASN A 575 -27.91 3.98 -37.30
C ASN A 575 -27.79 2.45 -37.16
N GLN A 576 -28.91 1.78 -36.90
CA GLN A 576 -28.96 0.33 -36.72
C GLN A 576 -28.48 -0.45 -37.96
N GLN A 577 -28.83 0.03 -39.16
CA GLN A 577 -28.45 -0.63 -40.41
C GLN A 577 -26.92 -0.69 -40.53
N GLN A 578 -26.25 0.46 -40.41
CA GLN A 578 -24.79 0.54 -40.50
C GLN A 578 -24.10 -0.26 -39.38
N ALA A 579 -24.63 -0.23 -38.15
CA ALA A 579 -24.09 -1.02 -37.05
C ALA A 579 -24.12 -2.53 -37.36
N ASN A 580 -25.20 -3.03 -37.94
CA ASN A 580 -25.33 -4.44 -38.32
C ASN A 580 -24.42 -4.80 -39.50
N GLU A 581 -24.36 -3.96 -40.54
CA GLU A 581 -23.47 -4.17 -41.70
C GLU A 581 -21.99 -4.30 -41.27
N LEU A 582 -21.53 -3.46 -40.32
CA LEU A 582 -20.16 -3.54 -39.80
C LEU A 582 -19.89 -4.83 -39.02
N VAL A 583 -20.89 -5.36 -38.30
CA VAL A 583 -20.77 -6.66 -37.62
C VAL A 583 -20.73 -7.80 -38.63
N GLU A 584 -21.57 -7.79 -39.67
CA GLU A 584 -21.57 -8.78 -40.75
C GLU A 584 -20.22 -8.82 -41.49
N VAL A 585 -19.60 -7.65 -41.71
CA VAL A 585 -18.24 -7.57 -42.29
C VAL A 585 -17.23 -8.31 -41.41
N LEU A 586 -17.25 -8.11 -40.09
CA LEU A 586 -16.34 -8.82 -39.18
C LEU A 586 -16.68 -10.31 -39.09
N GLU A 587 -17.97 -10.68 -39.14
CA GLU A 587 -18.44 -12.06 -39.14
C GLU A 587 -17.97 -12.82 -40.39
N SER A 588 -17.87 -12.15 -41.54
CA SER A 588 -17.29 -12.75 -42.75
C SER A 588 -15.79 -13.06 -42.62
N LEU A 589 -15.11 -12.45 -41.64
CA LEU A 589 -13.67 -12.59 -41.39
C LEU A 589 -13.37 -13.48 -40.17
N SER A 590 -14.36 -13.82 -39.35
CA SER A 590 -14.17 -14.66 -38.16
C SER A 590 -15.33 -15.64 -37.91
N SER A 591 -15.44 -16.21 -36.71
CA SER A 591 -16.48 -17.17 -36.35
C SER A 591 -17.63 -16.47 -35.64
N VAL A 592 -18.88 -16.92 -35.80
CA VAL A 592 -20.05 -16.41 -35.04
C VAL A 592 -19.88 -16.53 -33.51
N HIS A 593 -18.96 -17.38 -33.06
CA HIS A 593 -18.60 -17.55 -31.65
C HIS A 593 -17.41 -16.68 -31.20
N ASP A 594 -16.91 -15.80 -32.06
CA ASP A 594 -15.84 -14.87 -31.74
C ASP A 594 -16.28 -13.95 -30.58
N PRO A 595 -15.49 -13.86 -29.49
CA PRO A 595 -15.82 -13.02 -28.34
C PRO A 595 -16.07 -11.56 -28.69
N LEU A 596 -15.36 -11.02 -29.69
CA LEU A 596 -15.55 -9.65 -30.16
C LEU A 596 -16.91 -9.48 -30.85
N LEU A 597 -17.29 -10.41 -31.73
CA LEU A 597 -18.58 -10.36 -32.41
C LEU A 597 -19.74 -10.47 -31.42
N LEU A 598 -19.64 -11.35 -30.43
CA LEU A 598 -20.65 -11.48 -29.38
C LEU A 598 -20.79 -10.17 -28.58
N GLN A 599 -19.66 -9.50 -28.30
CA GLN A 599 -19.67 -8.19 -27.64
C GLN A 599 -20.34 -7.10 -28.50
N LEU A 600 -19.99 -7.00 -29.79
CA LEU A 600 -20.57 -5.99 -30.70
C LEU A 600 -22.06 -6.22 -30.93
N ASN A 601 -22.47 -7.48 -31.13
CA ASN A 601 -23.87 -7.88 -31.22
C ASN A 601 -24.66 -7.50 -29.96
N PHE A 602 -24.11 -7.78 -28.78
CA PHE A 602 -24.74 -7.41 -27.52
C PHE A 602 -24.87 -5.88 -27.37
N LYS A 603 -23.84 -5.11 -27.72
CA LYS A 603 -23.91 -3.64 -27.72
C LYS A 603 -24.96 -3.10 -28.69
N SER A 604 -25.04 -3.62 -29.92
CA SER A 604 -26.11 -3.28 -30.86
C SER A 604 -27.48 -3.60 -30.28
N TYR A 605 -27.63 -4.77 -29.67
CA TYR A 605 -28.88 -5.19 -29.06
C TYR A 605 -29.32 -4.24 -27.93
N LEU A 606 -28.41 -3.91 -27.01
CA LEU A 606 -28.65 -2.98 -25.91
C LEU A 606 -29.08 -1.59 -26.39
N ALA A 607 -28.47 -1.09 -27.48
CA ALA A 607 -28.73 0.23 -28.04
C ALA A 607 -30.10 0.31 -28.73
N PHE A 608 -30.45 -0.70 -29.53
CA PHE A 608 -31.62 -0.65 -30.42
C PHE A 608 -32.86 -1.40 -29.91
N ASN A 609 -32.79 -2.07 -28.75
CA ASN A 609 -33.94 -2.76 -28.14
C ASN A 609 -34.22 -2.22 -26.73
N PRO A 610 -34.69 -0.97 -26.58
CA PRO A 610 -34.95 -0.36 -25.27
C PRO A 610 -36.03 -1.10 -24.46
N ASP A 611 -36.97 -1.76 -25.14
CA ASP A 611 -38.10 -2.45 -24.51
C ASP A 611 -37.83 -3.95 -24.24
N ALA A 612 -36.62 -4.44 -24.53
CA ALA A 612 -36.26 -5.84 -24.28
C ALA A 612 -36.43 -6.21 -22.80
N SER A 613 -36.94 -7.41 -22.50
CA SER A 613 -37.10 -7.87 -21.13
C SER A 613 -35.74 -7.98 -20.41
N ILE A 614 -35.73 -7.79 -19.08
CA ILE A 614 -34.50 -7.92 -18.29
C ILE A 614 -33.92 -9.34 -18.40
N GLU A 615 -34.77 -10.37 -18.47
CA GLU A 615 -34.37 -11.78 -18.62
C GLU A 615 -33.63 -12.03 -19.94
N ASP A 616 -34.18 -11.57 -21.07
CA ASP A 616 -33.53 -11.69 -22.39
C ASP A 616 -32.22 -10.89 -22.47
N LEU A 617 -32.17 -9.69 -21.86
CA LEU A 617 -30.93 -8.94 -21.76
C LEU A 617 -29.88 -9.66 -20.92
N HIS A 618 -30.30 -10.30 -19.82
CA HIS A 618 -29.42 -11.06 -18.95
C HIS A 618 -28.83 -12.28 -19.66
N GLU A 619 -29.65 -13.07 -20.36
CA GLU A 619 -29.19 -14.25 -21.12
C GLU A 619 -28.14 -13.87 -22.16
N ARG A 620 -28.39 -12.78 -22.91
CA ARG A 620 -27.46 -12.28 -23.92
C ARG A 620 -26.17 -11.73 -23.31
N ALA A 621 -26.28 -10.98 -22.21
CA ALA A 621 -25.13 -10.46 -21.49
C ALA A 621 -24.25 -11.62 -21.00
N GLN A 622 -24.85 -12.63 -20.37
CA GLN A 622 -24.15 -13.80 -19.86
C GLN A 622 -23.42 -14.55 -20.98
N ARG A 623 -24.09 -14.81 -22.11
CA ARG A 623 -23.45 -15.45 -23.27
C ARG A 623 -22.26 -14.65 -23.79
N ALA A 624 -22.38 -13.33 -23.87
CA ALA A 624 -21.28 -12.47 -24.31
C ALA A 624 -20.12 -12.42 -23.30
N MET A 625 -20.43 -12.43 -22.00
CA MET A 625 -19.49 -12.42 -20.87
C MET A 625 -18.71 -13.74 -20.73
N GLU A 626 -19.37 -14.88 -20.92
CA GLU A 626 -18.77 -16.21 -20.84
C GLU A 626 -17.77 -16.47 -21.96
N ALA A 627 -18.02 -15.89 -23.15
CA ALA A 627 -17.12 -16.00 -24.28
C ALA A 627 -15.83 -15.18 -24.14
N GLN A 628 -15.76 -14.21 -23.21
CA GLN A 628 -14.62 -13.29 -23.14
C GLN A 628 -13.32 -13.97 -22.67
N PRO A 629 -12.18 -13.63 -23.28
CA PRO A 629 -10.90 -14.30 -23.00
C PRO A 629 -10.27 -13.88 -21.66
N SER A 630 -10.71 -12.77 -21.05
CA SER A 630 -10.18 -12.29 -19.78
C SER A 630 -11.24 -11.70 -18.86
N PRO A 631 -10.99 -11.67 -17.53
CA PRO A 631 -11.87 -11.02 -16.56
C PRO A 631 -12.15 -9.55 -16.89
N PHE A 632 -11.15 -8.83 -17.41
CA PHE A 632 -11.29 -7.43 -17.80
C PHE A 632 -12.33 -7.24 -18.93
N HIS A 633 -12.25 -8.03 -20.00
CA HIS A 633 -13.20 -7.95 -21.10
C HIS A 633 -14.62 -8.35 -20.65
N ARG A 634 -14.74 -9.35 -19.77
CA ARG A 634 -16.00 -9.72 -19.14
C ARG A 634 -16.59 -8.56 -18.34
N ALA A 635 -15.77 -7.87 -17.56
CA ALA A 635 -16.17 -6.74 -16.73
C ALA A 635 -16.69 -5.56 -17.57
N ILE A 636 -16.08 -5.27 -18.73
CA ILE A 636 -16.56 -4.22 -19.64
C ILE A 636 -18.01 -4.48 -20.10
N ILE A 637 -18.34 -5.74 -20.40
CA ILE A 637 -19.68 -6.13 -20.83
C ILE A 637 -20.67 -6.02 -19.67
N GLY A 638 -20.30 -6.55 -18.51
CA GLY A 638 -21.10 -6.46 -17.29
C GLY A 638 -21.39 -5.01 -16.90
N LEU A 639 -20.39 -4.12 -16.97
CA LEU A 639 -20.57 -2.70 -16.69
C LEU A 639 -21.53 -2.02 -17.68
N ALA A 640 -21.37 -2.27 -18.98
CA ALA A 640 -22.29 -1.74 -19.99
C ALA A 640 -23.73 -2.24 -19.78
N PHE A 641 -23.91 -3.47 -19.29
CA PHE A 641 -25.21 -4.01 -18.93
C PHE A 641 -25.79 -3.29 -17.70
N SER A 642 -25.03 -3.14 -16.61
CA SER A 642 -25.47 -2.43 -15.41
C SER A 642 -25.82 -0.96 -15.68
N GLU A 643 -25.03 -0.26 -16.49
CA GLU A 643 -25.33 1.11 -16.95
C GLU A 643 -26.66 1.18 -17.71
N ARG A 644 -26.99 0.16 -18.52
CA ARG A 644 -28.26 0.10 -19.25
C ARG A 644 -29.45 -0.18 -18.34
N LEU A 645 -29.24 -0.94 -17.28
CA LEU A 645 -30.27 -1.26 -16.28
C LEU A 645 -30.56 -0.07 -15.36
N PHE A 646 -29.57 0.74 -15.02
CA PHE A 646 -29.71 1.87 -14.09
C PHE A 646 -30.97 2.75 -14.31
N PRO A 647 -31.27 3.24 -15.53
CA PRO A 647 -32.47 4.05 -15.76
C PRO A 647 -33.79 3.24 -15.80
N ARG A 648 -33.73 1.90 -15.81
CA ARG A 648 -34.90 1.00 -15.92
C ARG A 648 -35.29 0.40 -14.57
N ASP A 649 -34.31 -0.08 -13.83
CA ASP A 649 -34.46 -0.76 -12.55
C ASP A 649 -33.15 -0.60 -11.73
N VAL A 650 -33.20 0.24 -10.70
CA VAL A 650 -32.04 0.58 -9.89
C VAL A 650 -31.59 -0.60 -9.03
N ASP A 651 -32.51 -1.42 -8.54
CA ASP A 651 -32.20 -2.56 -7.65
C ASP A 651 -31.55 -3.69 -8.44
N GLU A 652 -32.04 -3.97 -9.65
CA GLU A 652 -31.41 -4.92 -10.56
C GLU A 652 -30.03 -4.40 -11.03
N ALA A 653 -29.92 -3.11 -11.38
CA ALA A 653 -28.64 -2.50 -11.74
C ALA A 653 -27.61 -2.63 -10.61
N ARG A 654 -28.03 -2.40 -9.36
CA ARG A 654 -27.19 -2.57 -8.18
C ARG A 654 -26.74 -4.03 -8.02
N THR A 655 -27.68 -4.97 -8.09
CA THR A 655 -27.37 -6.41 -7.99
C THR A 655 -26.33 -6.86 -9.03
N ARG A 656 -26.43 -6.36 -10.27
CA ARG A 656 -25.44 -6.65 -11.31
C ARG A 656 -24.12 -5.95 -11.11
N PHE A 657 -24.15 -4.69 -10.66
CA PHE A 657 -22.96 -3.91 -10.35
C PHE A 657 -22.12 -4.55 -9.23
N ASP A 658 -22.76 -5.07 -8.18
CA ASP A 658 -22.07 -5.70 -7.04
C ASP A 658 -21.34 -6.99 -7.43
N GLY A 659 -21.76 -7.63 -8.53
CA GLY A 659 -21.06 -8.78 -9.11
C GLY A 659 -19.88 -8.41 -10.02
N LEU A 660 -19.64 -7.12 -10.28
CA LEU A 660 -18.53 -6.67 -11.12
C LEU A 660 -17.21 -6.61 -10.33
N PRO A 661 -16.09 -7.02 -10.93
CA PRO A 661 -14.79 -6.87 -10.30
C PRO A 661 -14.44 -5.38 -10.14
N HIS A 662 -13.88 -5.03 -8.99
CA HIS A 662 -13.33 -3.71 -8.76
C HIS A 662 -12.21 -3.40 -9.78
N PRO A 663 -12.09 -2.16 -10.30
CA PRO A 663 -11.06 -1.81 -11.28
C PRO A 663 -9.63 -2.21 -10.90
N ASP A 664 -9.24 -2.01 -9.63
CA ASP A 664 -7.88 -2.32 -9.17
C ASP A 664 -7.59 -3.83 -9.12
N SER A 665 -8.62 -4.69 -9.07
CA SER A 665 -8.46 -6.15 -9.07
C SER A 665 -8.10 -6.72 -10.43
N LEU A 666 -8.31 -5.96 -11.51
CA LEU A 666 -8.14 -6.43 -12.88
C LEU A 666 -6.68 -6.37 -13.36
N LEU A 667 -5.80 -5.64 -12.65
CA LEU A 667 -4.37 -5.50 -12.95
C LEU A 667 -4.07 -5.15 -14.43
N VAL A 668 -4.91 -4.29 -15.03
CA VAL A 668 -4.74 -3.79 -16.40
C VAL A 668 -4.36 -2.31 -16.37
N SER A 669 -3.43 -1.90 -17.23
CA SER A 669 -2.95 -0.54 -17.36
C SER A 669 -3.50 0.18 -18.60
N GLY A 670 -3.20 1.47 -18.70
CA GLY A 670 -3.49 2.28 -19.88
C GLY A 670 -4.91 2.83 -19.95
N ALA A 671 -5.19 3.57 -21.04
CA ALA A 671 -6.39 4.38 -21.16
C ALA A 671 -7.70 3.58 -21.09
N THR A 672 -7.73 2.35 -21.62
CA THR A 672 -8.93 1.48 -21.56
C THR A 672 -9.25 1.06 -20.12
N ALA A 673 -8.23 0.75 -19.30
CA ALA A 673 -8.41 0.44 -17.89
C ALA A 673 -8.90 1.67 -17.11
N HIS A 674 -8.32 2.84 -17.36
CA HIS A 674 -8.79 4.10 -16.78
C HIS A 674 -10.24 4.41 -17.15
N ARG A 675 -10.67 4.15 -18.40
CA ARG A 675 -12.08 4.31 -18.82
C ARG A 675 -13.03 3.36 -18.10
N TYR A 676 -12.65 2.09 -17.94
CA TYR A 676 -13.43 1.14 -17.15
C TYR A 676 -13.55 1.63 -15.70
N ALA A 677 -12.43 1.99 -15.08
CA ALA A 677 -12.42 2.51 -13.71
C ALA A 677 -13.30 3.75 -13.55
N ALA A 678 -13.19 4.71 -14.49
CA ALA A 678 -13.96 5.94 -14.46
C ALA A 678 -15.47 5.70 -14.52
N ARG A 679 -15.90 4.80 -15.41
CA ARG A 679 -17.31 4.40 -15.58
C ARG A 679 -17.83 3.59 -14.39
N TRP A 680 -17.00 2.71 -13.84
CA TRP A 680 -17.34 1.92 -12.65
C TRP A 680 -17.59 2.84 -11.45
N TRP A 681 -16.68 3.78 -11.20
CA TRP A 681 -16.81 4.79 -10.14
C TRP A 681 -17.98 5.72 -10.35
N TYR A 682 -18.21 6.13 -11.60
CA TYR A 682 -19.36 6.96 -11.94
C TYR A 682 -20.68 6.26 -11.61
N LEU A 683 -20.83 4.99 -12.02
CA LEU A 683 -22.02 4.20 -11.72
C LEU A 683 -22.15 3.93 -10.22
N ARG A 684 -21.06 3.67 -9.49
CA ARG A 684 -21.08 3.56 -8.03
C ARG A 684 -21.68 4.82 -7.39
N GLY A 685 -21.21 5.99 -7.80
CA GLY A 685 -21.70 7.26 -7.25
C GLY A 685 -23.16 7.57 -7.61
N LEU A 686 -23.72 6.92 -8.64
CA LEU A 686 -25.14 6.98 -8.96
C LEU A 686 -25.99 5.98 -8.16
N LEU A 687 -25.43 4.80 -7.85
CA LEU A 687 -26.12 3.72 -7.13
C LEU A 687 -26.08 3.87 -5.61
N TYR A 688 -25.03 4.49 -5.07
CA TYR A 688 -24.72 4.58 -3.65
C TYR A 688 -24.56 6.02 -3.19
N GLY A 689 -25.62 6.57 -2.57
CA GLY A 689 -25.66 7.98 -2.16
C GLY A 689 -24.61 8.38 -1.12
N GLU A 690 -24.25 7.46 -0.22
CA GLU A 690 -23.24 7.72 0.83
C GLU A 690 -21.83 7.90 0.25
N ASP A 691 -21.51 7.15 -0.82
CA ASP A 691 -20.21 7.19 -1.50
C ASP A 691 -20.16 8.22 -2.64
N ALA A 692 -21.27 8.90 -2.93
CA ALA A 692 -21.46 9.62 -4.19
C ALA A 692 -20.38 10.67 -4.45
N ARG A 693 -19.98 11.45 -3.44
CA ARG A 693 -18.95 12.50 -3.60
C ARG A 693 -17.58 11.90 -3.93
N MET A 694 -17.10 10.98 -3.09
CA MET A 694 -15.84 10.26 -3.28
C MET A 694 -15.79 9.54 -4.63
N ALA A 695 -16.85 8.80 -4.96
CA ALA A 695 -16.95 8.04 -6.20
C ALA A 695 -16.95 8.96 -7.44
N MET A 696 -17.63 10.10 -7.38
CA MET A 696 -17.66 11.07 -8.49
C MET A 696 -16.31 11.78 -8.65
N ARG A 697 -15.59 12.07 -7.55
CA ARG A 697 -14.23 12.61 -7.60
C ARG A 697 -13.26 11.65 -8.27
N GLU A 698 -13.26 10.40 -7.80
CA GLU A 698 -12.43 9.34 -8.36
C GLU A 698 -12.79 9.07 -9.84
N SER A 699 -14.09 9.06 -10.18
CA SER A 699 -14.51 8.95 -11.59
C SER A 699 -13.95 10.07 -12.46
N ALA A 700 -14.07 11.33 -12.03
CA ALA A 700 -13.56 12.47 -12.80
C ALA A 700 -12.04 12.40 -12.97
N HIS A 701 -11.32 11.98 -11.92
CA HIS A 701 -9.89 11.72 -11.97
C HIS A 701 -9.52 10.64 -13.00
N ARG A 702 -10.16 9.48 -12.95
CA ARG A 702 -9.92 8.36 -13.89
C ARG A 702 -10.27 8.73 -15.34
N PHE A 703 -11.32 9.54 -15.56
CA PHE A 703 -11.62 10.06 -16.89
C PHE A 703 -10.50 10.96 -17.43
N ARG A 704 -9.89 11.82 -16.60
CA ARG A 704 -8.73 12.63 -17.02
C ARG A 704 -7.52 11.75 -17.36
N GLN A 705 -7.24 10.71 -16.57
CA GLN A 705 -6.17 9.74 -16.88
C GLN A 705 -6.41 9.01 -18.22
N ALA A 706 -7.67 8.84 -18.61
CA ALA A 706 -8.05 8.27 -19.90
C ALA A 706 -8.06 9.28 -21.06
N GLY A 707 -7.71 10.56 -20.84
CA GLY A 707 -7.85 11.64 -21.84
C GLY A 707 -9.29 12.08 -22.11
N CYS A 708 -10.24 11.66 -21.27
CA CYS A 708 -11.68 11.90 -21.46
C CYS A 708 -12.14 13.14 -20.68
N HIS A 709 -11.80 14.34 -21.15
CA HIS A 709 -12.05 15.59 -20.44
C HIS A 709 -13.51 16.03 -20.39
N LYS A 710 -14.29 15.74 -21.44
CA LYS A 710 -15.71 16.10 -21.46
C LYS A 710 -16.47 15.22 -20.48
N ALA A 711 -16.15 13.92 -20.43
CA ALA A 711 -16.67 13.02 -19.41
C ALA A 711 -16.27 13.51 -18.01
N ALA A 712 -14.99 13.80 -17.77
CA ALA A 712 -14.52 14.32 -16.49
C ALA A 712 -15.26 15.62 -16.08
N ARG A 713 -15.47 16.55 -17.02
CA ARG A 713 -16.22 17.80 -16.78
C ARG A 713 -17.69 17.53 -16.49
N ALA A 714 -18.32 16.59 -17.19
CA ALA A 714 -19.70 16.18 -16.94
C ALA A 714 -19.87 15.60 -15.52
N VAL A 715 -18.93 14.76 -15.08
CA VAL A 715 -18.91 14.21 -13.72
C VAL A 715 -18.67 15.33 -12.70
N ALA A 716 -17.70 16.21 -12.92
CA ALA A 716 -17.42 17.33 -12.03
C ALA A 716 -18.62 18.30 -11.87
N GLN A 717 -19.37 18.54 -12.95
CA GLN A 717 -20.61 19.34 -12.89
C GLN A 717 -21.70 18.68 -12.04
N ARG A 718 -21.74 17.35 -11.97
CA ARG A 718 -22.66 16.61 -11.11
C ARG A 718 -22.19 16.62 -9.66
N LEU A 719 -20.89 16.42 -9.44
CA LEU A 719 -20.27 16.54 -8.12
C LEU A 719 -20.58 17.90 -7.49
N HIS A 720 -20.52 19.00 -8.26
CA HIS A 720 -20.86 20.33 -7.75
C HIS A 720 -22.32 20.49 -7.30
N ARG A 721 -23.24 19.61 -7.74
CA ARG A 721 -24.63 19.58 -7.25
C ARG A 721 -24.80 18.76 -5.98
N LEU A 722 -23.78 17.97 -5.61
CA LEU A 722 -23.73 17.15 -4.39
C LEU A 722 -22.99 17.85 -3.24
N LEU A 723 -22.20 18.89 -3.56
CA LEU A 723 -21.55 19.80 -2.61
C LEU A 723 -22.48 20.97 -2.29
#